data_AF-A0A518CRE1-F1
#
_entry.id   AF-A0A518CRE1-F1
#
_cell.length_a   1.000
_cell.length_b   1.000
_cell.length_c   1.000
_cell.angle_alpha   90.00
_cell.angle_beta   90.00
_cell.angle_gamma   90.00
#
_symmetry.space_group_name_H-M   'P 1'
#
loop_
_entity.id
_entity.type
_entity.pdbx_description
1 polymer ?
#
loop_
_entity_poly.entity_id
_entity_poly.type
_entity_poly.pdbx_seq_one_letter_code
_entity_poly.pdbx_strand_id
1 'polypeptide(L)'
;MPIKIRCKVCEAGLKLPDAAMGKVVKCPKCANRIKVPSRQPGSEGSAKPPSQSSPGRKRREAASSTGFMTALGNLPLEDQQMKICPRCGQDVDPETGVCESCGIDVETGQLTEKRKRLIAVKGVDPRDFFKNVANDFFVYPFKNFGLIGRSILISMLAYIFIAIAHFFIHFSDGLTVEIFMWAFVSVSTAFFFGWFWTIASEMAVYTFQYHAALKKKKKTRPFKPKKFDIFMVFQNGYRFLAWVICNVFVHALVLFPLILVVGFSLLASGSGSKTFLTIIGILLGFSLTLVGLSIPSAVGHMSMPVTWPGWNPFKLAQLTMRTIGQSLVWGLLTLMFAAIPIAGYAVAYNYVADDLDEVWEPMRMNARITWAQRLNPGPKEVLPDELIELRNSKANNEVDYMVWVKSEAILLPIACFAGVFLIGSARCLGNLVYYCQNSLDLIREVPGATYKVLDKKKYLPIPFRSQVGAIWLFCHLFFGLEVAATMIGAVSMGIPFGTIIVAELLVYFIVFLPIILYYDGLCRIFEKTKNTGILALIPWVRNYLQFKAAGMPGVWFPLFIVMNIVLASVSSFSSELVPIVSLPLVGIALIGNMVIWIYLNIKLAERFEKPITYGLGLAFLAPVFYFILGRSMDRAKRLSTDPPPEFDDDDLKS
;
A
#
# COMPACT_ATOMS: atom_id res chain seq x y z
N MET A 1 -49.09 -11.60 -33.65
CA MET A 1 -49.10 -11.23 -35.09
C MET A 1 -48.90 -9.72 -35.18
N PRO A 2 -48.03 -9.18 -36.06
CA PRO A 2 -47.72 -7.75 -36.05
C PRO A 2 -48.96 -6.88 -36.28
N ILE A 3 -49.21 -5.96 -35.35
CA ILE A 3 -50.39 -5.09 -35.36
C ILE A 3 -50.12 -3.94 -36.33
N LYS A 4 -51.04 -3.76 -37.28
CA LYS A 4 -50.99 -2.67 -38.26
C LYS A 4 -51.84 -1.50 -37.76
N ILE A 5 -51.22 -0.35 -37.49
CA ILE A 5 -51.91 0.86 -37.03
C ILE A 5 -51.53 2.01 -37.94
N ARG A 6 -52.49 2.84 -38.36
CA ARG A 6 -52.20 4.08 -39.10
C ARG A 6 -52.01 5.24 -38.12
N CYS A 7 -51.00 6.06 -38.37
CA CYS A 7 -50.85 7.33 -37.65
C CYS A 7 -51.99 8.28 -38.02
N LYS A 8 -52.69 8.85 -37.03
CA LYS A 8 -53.79 9.79 -37.28
C LYS A 8 -53.37 11.15 -37.89
N VAL A 9 -52.07 11.44 -37.92
CA VAL A 9 -51.57 12.75 -38.38
C VAL A 9 -50.93 12.69 -39.76
N CYS A 10 -50.18 11.63 -40.08
CA CYS A 10 -49.49 11.49 -41.37
C CYS A 10 -49.94 10.26 -42.16
N GLU A 11 -50.98 9.55 -41.67
CA GLU A 11 -51.61 8.37 -42.29
C GLU A 11 -50.68 7.17 -42.58
N ALA A 12 -49.40 7.25 -42.20
CA ALA A 12 -48.44 6.20 -42.40
C ALA A 12 -48.82 4.93 -41.62
N GLY A 13 -48.84 3.79 -42.32
CA GLY A 13 -49.04 2.47 -41.72
C GLY A 13 -47.79 1.99 -40.97
N LEU A 14 -47.94 1.73 -39.67
CA LEU A 14 -46.92 1.19 -38.78
C LEU A 14 -47.21 -0.28 -38.49
N LYS A 15 -46.21 -1.13 -38.67
CA LYS A 15 -46.21 -2.52 -38.20
C LYS A 15 -45.48 -2.54 -36.86
N LEU A 16 -46.18 -2.86 -35.78
CA LEU A 16 -45.64 -2.86 -34.42
C LEU A 16 -45.62 -4.30 -33.86
N PRO A 17 -44.60 -4.66 -33.06
CA PRO A 17 -44.57 -5.95 -32.37
C PRO A 17 -45.64 -5.98 -31.27
N ASP A 18 -46.12 -7.18 -30.92
CA ASP A 18 -47.19 -7.37 -29.92
C ASP A 18 -46.84 -6.78 -28.54
N ALA A 19 -45.55 -6.69 -28.19
CA ALA A 19 -45.05 -6.06 -26.97
C ALA A 19 -45.31 -4.54 -26.86
N ALA A 20 -45.71 -3.90 -27.97
CA ALA A 20 -46.10 -2.50 -28.01
C ALA A 20 -47.58 -2.27 -27.66
N MET A 21 -48.39 -3.32 -27.48
CA MET A 21 -49.79 -3.21 -27.05
C MET A 21 -49.91 -2.46 -25.71
N GLY A 22 -50.85 -1.51 -25.65
CA GLY A 22 -51.06 -0.65 -24.47
C GLY A 22 -49.99 0.44 -24.27
N LYS A 23 -48.92 0.47 -25.06
CA LYS A 23 -47.84 1.46 -24.95
C LYS A 23 -47.99 2.59 -25.96
N VAL A 24 -47.42 3.74 -25.63
CA VAL A 24 -47.37 4.91 -26.51
C VAL A 24 -46.09 4.85 -27.34
N VAL A 25 -46.21 4.73 -28.65
CA VAL A 25 -45.07 4.69 -29.58
C VAL A 25 -45.01 5.95 -30.43
N LYS A 26 -43.81 6.43 -30.77
CA LYS A 26 -43.65 7.58 -31.67
C LYS A 26 -43.72 7.14 -33.14
N CYS A 27 -44.47 7.88 -33.95
CA CYS A 27 -44.49 7.68 -35.39
C CYS A 27 -43.13 8.07 -36.01
N PRO A 28 -42.51 7.23 -36.85
CA PRO A 28 -41.23 7.54 -37.48
C PRO A 28 -41.32 8.67 -38.52
N LYS A 29 -42.50 8.91 -39.12
CA LYS A 29 -42.66 9.94 -40.15
C LYS A 29 -42.94 11.34 -39.59
N CYS A 30 -43.71 11.46 -38.52
CA CYS A 30 -44.15 12.77 -38.01
C CYS A 30 -43.89 12.97 -36.50
N ALA A 31 -43.14 12.07 -35.86
CA ALA A 31 -42.79 12.07 -34.43
C ALA A 31 -43.95 12.08 -33.41
N ASN A 32 -45.21 12.08 -33.87
CA ASN A 32 -46.38 12.10 -32.98
C ASN A 32 -46.53 10.79 -32.19
N ARG A 33 -46.99 10.93 -30.96
CA ARG A 33 -47.25 9.83 -30.01
C ARG A 33 -48.57 9.13 -30.37
N ILE A 34 -48.50 7.83 -30.67
CA ILE A 34 -49.65 6.98 -31.01
C ILE A 34 -49.85 5.98 -29.86
N LYS A 35 -51.06 5.95 -29.28
CA LYS A 35 -51.46 4.91 -28.31
C LYS A 35 -51.85 3.64 -29.06
N VAL A 36 -51.18 2.53 -28.77
CA VAL A 36 -51.50 1.21 -29.31
C VAL A 36 -52.61 0.59 -28.44
N PRO A 37 -53.75 0.14 -29.00
CA PRO A 37 -54.82 -0.46 -28.22
C PRO A 37 -54.33 -1.71 -27.49
N SER A 38 -54.66 -1.85 -26.21
CA SER A 38 -54.48 -3.10 -25.47
C SER A 38 -55.62 -4.05 -25.81
N ARG A 39 -55.30 -5.32 -26.06
CA ARG A 39 -56.31 -6.37 -26.25
C ARG A 39 -56.91 -6.70 -24.87
N GLN A 40 -58.16 -6.33 -24.64
CA GLN A 40 -58.93 -6.87 -23.51
C GLN A 40 -59.34 -8.32 -23.83
N PRO A 41 -59.08 -9.30 -22.94
CA PRO A 41 -59.73 -10.60 -23.00
C PRO A 41 -61.22 -10.44 -22.62
N GLY A 42 -62.10 -11.13 -23.34
CA GLY A 42 -63.51 -10.78 -23.47
C GLY A 42 -64.35 -10.76 -22.18
N SER A 43 -65.33 -9.86 -22.18
CA SER A 43 -66.58 -10.02 -21.44
C SER A 43 -67.74 -9.94 -22.43
N GLU A 44 -68.54 -11.01 -22.47
CA GLU A 44 -69.91 -10.95 -22.95
C GLU A 44 -70.79 -10.32 -21.86
N GLY A 45 -71.65 -9.39 -22.29
CA GLY A 45 -72.94 -9.08 -21.67
C GLY A 45 -72.96 -8.45 -20.28
N SER A 46 -73.14 -7.12 -20.21
CA SER A 46 -74.49 -6.53 -20.08
C SER A 46 -74.45 -5.05 -19.67
N ALA A 47 -75.31 -4.26 -20.31
CA ALA A 47 -75.90 -2.98 -19.90
C ALA A 47 -75.02 -1.71 -19.66
N LYS A 48 -74.89 -0.92 -20.75
CA LYS A 48 -75.10 0.55 -20.91
C LYS A 48 -75.73 1.36 -19.74
N PRO A 49 -75.78 2.73 -19.78
CA PRO A 49 -74.91 3.79 -20.36
C PRO A 49 -74.93 5.12 -19.48
N PRO A 50 -74.77 6.36 -19.99
CA PRO A 50 -73.77 7.03 -20.88
C PRO A 50 -73.03 8.17 -20.11
N SER A 51 -71.97 8.85 -20.52
CA SER A 51 -71.66 9.71 -21.69
C SER A 51 -70.37 10.47 -21.29
N GLN A 52 -69.33 10.58 -22.11
CA GLN A 52 -69.04 11.75 -22.97
C GLN A 52 -69.17 13.09 -22.21
N SER A 53 -68.21 14.01 -22.19
CA SER A 53 -67.18 14.34 -23.17
C SER A 53 -66.29 15.45 -22.59
N SER A 54 -65.00 15.42 -22.93
CA SER A 54 -64.26 16.67 -23.19
C SER A 54 -64.53 17.05 -24.65
N PRO A 55 -64.60 18.34 -25.04
CA PRO A 55 -63.37 18.96 -25.55
C PRO A 55 -63.28 20.49 -25.42
N GLY A 56 -62.09 21.03 -25.65
CA GLY A 56 -62.00 22.23 -26.50
C GLY A 56 -61.08 23.34 -26.03
N ARG A 57 -60.14 23.70 -26.90
CA ARG A 57 -59.08 24.70 -26.77
C ARG A 57 -59.35 25.86 -27.76
N LYS A 58 -59.25 27.13 -27.34
CA LYS A 58 -58.50 28.26 -27.98
C LYS A 58 -59.12 29.67 -27.78
N ARG A 59 -58.27 30.57 -27.25
CA ARG A 59 -57.88 31.94 -27.70
C ARG A 59 -58.93 33.08 -27.90
N ARG A 60 -58.81 34.06 -26.98
CA ARG A 60 -58.93 35.55 -27.00
C ARG A 60 -60.20 36.24 -27.54
N GLU A 61 -60.82 37.02 -26.64
CA GLU A 61 -61.29 38.39 -26.88
C GLU A 61 -61.26 39.19 -25.56
N ALA A 62 -61.19 40.52 -25.67
CA ALA A 62 -60.85 41.46 -24.60
C ALA A 62 -62.09 42.03 -23.87
N ALA A 63 -61.82 42.58 -22.67
CA ALA A 63 -62.64 43.51 -21.87
C ALA A 63 -63.75 42.94 -20.96
N SER A 64 -63.43 42.72 -19.67
CA SER A 64 -64.03 43.48 -18.56
C SER A 64 -63.21 43.27 -17.28
N SER A 65 -62.93 44.35 -16.54
CA SER A 65 -62.02 44.40 -15.40
C SER A 65 -62.57 43.78 -14.10
N THR A 66 -63.66 43.02 -14.17
CA THR A 66 -64.29 42.34 -13.02
C THR A 66 -64.40 40.81 -13.18
N GLY A 67 -64.10 40.25 -14.35
CA GLY A 67 -64.18 38.80 -14.63
C GLY A 67 -62.87 38.02 -14.50
N PHE A 68 -61.73 38.68 -14.30
CA PHE A 68 -60.41 38.03 -14.22
C PHE A 68 -60.24 37.18 -12.94
N MET A 69 -60.78 37.64 -11.81
CA MET A 69 -60.74 36.90 -10.53
C MET A 69 -61.61 35.64 -10.59
N THR A 70 -62.76 35.68 -11.27
CA THR A 70 -63.68 34.53 -11.38
C THR A 70 -63.20 33.50 -12.40
N ALA A 71 -62.49 33.93 -13.46
CA ALA A 71 -61.90 33.03 -14.45
C ALA A 71 -60.63 32.29 -13.94
N LEU A 72 -59.93 32.84 -12.94
CA LEU A 72 -58.84 32.15 -12.23
C LEU A 72 -59.36 30.98 -11.37
N GLY A 73 -60.57 31.09 -10.82
CA GLY A 73 -61.16 30.06 -9.95
C GLY A 73 -61.65 28.79 -10.67
N ASN A 74 -61.84 28.84 -11.99
CA ASN A 74 -62.38 27.72 -12.80
C ASN A 74 -61.38 27.16 -13.83
N LEU A 75 -60.10 27.53 -13.73
CA LEU A 75 -59.05 26.72 -14.35
C LEU A 75 -59.11 25.32 -13.70
N PRO A 76 -58.86 24.22 -14.43
CA PRO A 76 -58.63 22.91 -13.84
C PRO A 76 -57.33 22.99 -13.03
N LEU A 77 -57.44 23.61 -11.86
CA LEU A 77 -56.41 23.77 -10.87
C LEU A 77 -56.19 22.40 -10.27
N GLU A 78 -54.92 22.03 -10.35
CA GLU A 78 -54.25 21.05 -9.52
C GLU A 78 -54.51 19.59 -9.91
N ASP A 79 -53.45 18.99 -10.47
CA ASP A 79 -53.09 17.62 -10.18
C ASP A 79 -53.06 17.44 -8.64
N GLN A 80 -54.22 17.21 -8.02
CA GLN A 80 -54.44 17.07 -6.57
C GLN A 80 -53.64 15.92 -5.93
N GLN A 81 -52.84 15.20 -6.71
CA GLN A 81 -52.01 14.09 -6.26
C GLN A 81 -50.51 14.37 -6.29
N MET A 82 -50.05 15.51 -6.80
CA MET A 82 -48.63 15.86 -6.73
C MET A 82 -48.33 16.63 -5.44
N LYS A 83 -47.81 15.90 -4.44
CA LYS A 83 -47.22 16.50 -3.24
C LYS A 83 -45.82 17.04 -3.58
N ILE A 84 -45.54 18.30 -3.27
CA ILE A 84 -44.23 18.93 -3.49
C ILE A 84 -43.42 18.91 -2.17
N CYS A 85 -42.11 18.56 -2.19
CA CYS A 85 -41.27 18.60 -0.98
C CYS A 85 -41.19 20.06 -0.47
N PRO A 86 -41.61 20.36 0.77
CA PRO A 86 -41.61 21.73 1.30
C PRO A 86 -40.21 22.32 1.45
N ARG A 87 -39.16 21.49 1.45
CA ARG A 87 -37.76 21.92 1.61
C ARG A 87 -37.02 22.16 0.30
N CYS A 88 -37.27 21.36 -0.74
CA CYS A 88 -36.49 21.41 -1.98
C CYS A 88 -37.33 21.68 -3.24
N GLY A 89 -38.65 21.72 -3.13
CA GLY A 89 -39.55 22.03 -4.24
C GLY A 89 -39.64 20.96 -5.33
N GLN A 90 -39.10 19.75 -5.11
CA GLN A 90 -39.26 18.64 -6.04
C GLN A 90 -40.54 17.85 -5.77
N ASP A 91 -41.12 17.31 -6.84
CA ASP A 91 -42.28 16.42 -6.79
C ASP A 91 -41.95 15.16 -6.00
N VAL A 92 -42.86 14.77 -5.12
CA VAL A 92 -42.76 13.58 -4.27
C VAL A 92 -43.81 12.59 -4.71
N ASP A 93 -43.39 11.33 -4.85
CA ASP A 93 -44.30 10.24 -5.15
C ASP A 93 -45.34 10.12 -4.01
N PRO A 94 -46.65 10.27 -4.31
CA PRO A 94 -47.69 10.24 -3.30
C PRO A 94 -47.75 8.93 -2.51
N GLU A 95 -47.28 7.80 -3.06
CA GLU A 95 -47.29 6.50 -2.36
C GLU A 95 -46.21 6.41 -1.27
N THR A 96 -45.03 6.98 -1.52
CA THR A 96 -43.90 6.84 -0.59
C THR A 96 -43.90 7.90 0.50
N GLY A 97 -44.49 9.08 0.25
CA GLY A 97 -44.50 10.21 1.16
C GLY A 97 -43.13 10.80 1.47
N VAL A 98 -42.04 10.23 0.94
CA VAL A 98 -40.66 10.64 1.21
C VAL A 98 -40.06 11.23 -0.05
N CYS A 99 -39.58 12.46 0.03
CA CYS A 99 -38.91 13.08 -1.10
C CYS A 99 -37.55 12.41 -1.38
N GLU A 100 -37.36 11.92 -2.59
CA GLU A 100 -36.11 11.23 -3.00
C GLU A 100 -34.87 12.13 -2.95
N SER A 101 -35.04 13.44 -3.15
CA SER A 101 -33.93 14.39 -3.20
C SER A 101 -33.56 14.94 -1.83
N CYS A 102 -34.55 15.49 -1.10
CA CYS A 102 -34.35 16.10 0.21
C CYS A 102 -34.32 15.03 1.35
N GLY A 103 -34.98 13.89 1.17
CA GLY A 103 -35.11 12.80 2.16
C GLY A 103 -36.00 13.14 3.35
N ILE A 104 -36.79 14.22 3.23
CA ILE A 104 -37.83 14.61 4.18
C ILE A 104 -39.09 13.82 3.86
N ASP A 105 -39.73 13.33 4.91
CA ASP A 105 -41.07 12.81 4.87
C ASP A 105 -42.05 14.00 4.86
N VAL A 106 -42.87 14.07 3.83
CA VAL A 106 -43.78 15.19 3.55
C VAL A 106 -44.86 15.31 4.61
N GLU A 107 -45.24 14.21 5.26
CA GLU A 107 -46.30 14.22 6.28
C GLU A 107 -45.79 14.68 7.64
N THR A 108 -44.61 14.20 8.04
CA THR A 108 -44.02 14.56 9.34
C THR A 108 -43.16 15.82 9.28
N GLY A 109 -42.73 16.25 8.09
CA GLY A 109 -41.75 17.32 7.88
C GLY A 109 -40.35 16.98 8.40
N GLN A 110 -40.15 15.79 8.97
CA GLN A 110 -38.89 15.35 9.53
C GLN A 110 -38.03 14.66 8.48
N LEU A 111 -36.71 14.75 8.66
CA LEU A 111 -35.77 13.93 7.89
C LEU A 111 -35.97 12.47 8.27
N THR A 112 -36.09 11.59 7.27
CA THR A 112 -36.09 10.14 7.51
C THR A 112 -34.84 9.72 8.28
N GLU A 113 -34.94 8.73 9.15
CA GLU A 113 -33.80 8.21 9.94
C GLU A 113 -32.61 7.84 9.05
N LYS A 114 -32.88 7.28 7.87
CA LYS A 114 -31.87 7.01 6.84
C LYS A 114 -31.17 8.29 6.37
N ARG A 115 -31.91 9.37 6.10
CA ARG A 115 -31.33 10.65 5.67
C ARG A 115 -30.60 11.36 6.81
N LYS A 116 -31.12 11.34 8.05
CA LYS A 116 -30.43 11.84 9.24
C LYS A 116 -29.06 11.16 9.39
N ARG A 117 -29.00 9.84 9.24
CA ARG A 117 -27.75 9.06 9.27
C ARG A 117 -26.82 9.44 8.12
N LEU A 118 -27.31 9.54 6.88
CA LEU A 118 -26.49 9.95 5.73
C LEU A 118 -25.89 11.35 5.91
N ILE A 119 -26.65 12.29 6.49
CA ILE A 119 -26.19 13.64 6.82
C ILE A 119 -25.14 13.57 7.93
N ALA A 120 -25.37 12.78 8.99
CA ALA A 120 -24.42 12.60 10.09
C ALA A 120 -23.10 11.99 9.61
N VAL A 121 -23.18 10.99 8.73
CA VAL A 121 -22.02 10.34 8.12
C VAL A 121 -21.37 11.23 7.05
N LYS A 122 -22.03 12.31 6.60
CA LYS A 122 -21.60 13.22 5.52
C LYS A 122 -21.27 12.49 4.22
N GLY A 123 -21.93 11.38 3.86
CA GLY A 123 -21.54 10.61 2.66
C GLY A 123 -22.38 9.37 2.40
N VAL A 124 -21.73 8.35 1.83
CA VAL A 124 -22.36 7.04 1.55
C VAL A 124 -22.46 6.25 2.85
N ASP A 125 -23.54 5.50 3.05
CA ASP A 125 -23.72 4.66 4.24
C ASP A 125 -22.78 3.45 4.17
N PRO A 126 -21.89 3.23 5.17
CA PRO A 126 -21.01 2.07 5.22
C PRO A 126 -21.75 0.73 5.26
N ARG A 127 -23.02 0.70 5.64
CA ARG A 127 -23.82 -0.55 5.69
C ARG A 127 -24.20 -1.07 4.31
N ASP A 128 -24.23 -0.19 3.30
CA ASP A 128 -24.52 -0.60 1.93
C ASP A 128 -23.43 -1.49 1.33
N PHE A 129 -22.22 -1.49 1.92
CA PHE A 129 -21.15 -2.43 1.59
C PHE A 129 -21.59 -3.90 1.73
N PHE A 130 -22.23 -4.26 2.84
CA PHE A 130 -22.57 -5.65 3.15
C PHE A 130 -23.60 -6.26 2.19
N LYS A 131 -24.44 -5.43 1.56
CA LYS A 131 -25.50 -5.89 0.66
C LYS A 131 -24.96 -6.57 -0.59
N ASN A 132 -23.82 -6.10 -1.09
CA ASN A 132 -23.28 -6.54 -2.38
C ASN A 132 -21.91 -7.19 -2.28
N VAL A 133 -21.30 -7.26 -1.09
CA VAL A 133 -19.91 -7.73 -0.92
C VAL A 133 -19.66 -9.12 -1.52
N ALA A 134 -20.53 -10.10 -1.29
CA ALA A 134 -20.38 -11.44 -1.85
C ALA A 134 -20.51 -11.42 -3.38
N ASN A 135 -21.53 -10.74 -3.91
CA ASN A 135 -21.71 -10.62 -5.36
C ASN A 135 -20.54 -9.90 -6.02
N ASP A 136 -20.03 -8.83 -5.44
CA ASP A 136 -18.85 -8.12 -5.94
C ASP A 136 -17.60 -8.99 -5.85
N PHE A 137 -17.47 -9.85 -4.83
CA PHE A 137 -16.34 -10.76 -4.69
C PHE A 137 -16.33 -11.84 -5.79
N PHE A 138 -17.47 -12.48 -6.04
CA PHE A 138 -17.57 -13.63 -6.96
C PHE A 138 -17.88 -13.23 -8.39
N VAL A 139 -18.91 -12.39 -8.60
CA VAL A 139 -19.44 -12.11 -9.94
C VAL A 139 -18.50 -11.20 -10.72
N TYR A 140 -17.79 -10.31 -10.04
CA TYR A 140 -16.90 -9.35 -10.72
C TYR A 140 -15.71 -10.02 -11.42
N PRO A 141 -14.92 -10.91 -10.77
CA PRO A 141 -13.86 -11.63 -11.46
C PRO A 141 -14.38 -12.36 -12.72
N PHE A 142 -15.47 -13.11 -12.62
CA PHE A 142 -16.02 -13.86 -13.77
C PHE A 142 -16.56 -12.96 -14.89
N LYS A 143 -16.92 -11.70 -14.62
CA LYS A 143 -17.24 -10.73 -15.68
C LYS A 143 -15.99 -10.15 -16.36
N ASN A 144 -14.82 -10.32 -15.76
CA ASN A 144 -13.55 -9.72 -16.19
C ASN A 144 -12.48 -10.80 -16.40
N PHE A 145 -12.77 -11.85 -17.18
CA PHE A 145 -11.86 -12.96 -17.45
C PHE A 145 -10.47 -12.53 -17.94
N GLY A 146 -10.37 -11.45 -18.73
CA GLY A 146 -9.06 -10.94 -19.17
C GLY A 146 -8.17 -10.45 -18.02
N LEU A 147 -8.76 -9.96 -16.93
CA LEU A 147 -8.02 -9.57 -15.72
C LEU A 147 -7.64 -10.80 -14.89
N ILE A 148 -8.54 -11.79 -14.78
CA ILE A 148 -8.22 -13.08 -14.17
C ILE A 148 -7.03 -13.74 -14.87
N GLY A 149 -7.08 -13.87 -16.21
CA GLY A 149 -6.02 -14.54 -16.98
C GLY A 149 -4.65 -13.88 -16.79
N ARG A 150 -4.60 -12.54 -16.69
CA ARG A 150 -3.37 -11.81 -16.35
C ARG A 150 -2.88 -12.10 -14.95
N SER A 151 -3.78 -12.14 -13.96
CA SER A 151 -3.39 -12.47 -12.59
C SER A 151 -2.90 -13.91 -12.47
N ILE A 152 -3.58 -14.86 -13.10
CA ILE A 152 -3.13 -16.26 -13.17
C ILE A 152 -1.73 -16.32 -13.78
N LEU A 153 -1.51 -15.68 -14.93
CA LEU A 153 -0.20 -15.67 -15.60
C LEU A 153 0.89 -15.05 -14.72
N ILE A 154 0.61 -13.93 -14.04
CA ILE A 154 1.59 -13.27 -13.15
C ILE A 154 1.89 -14.13 -11.93
N SER A 155 0.88 -14.73 -11.30
CA SER A 155 1.05 -15.64 -10.16
C SER A 155 1.83 -16.90 -10.56
N MET A 156 1.53 -17.45 -11.73
CA MET A 156 2.24 -18.59 -12.32
C MET A 156 3.71 -18.26 -12.60
N LEU A 157 4.00 -17.11 -13.22
CA LEU A 157 5.37 -16.67 -13.48
C LEU A 157 6.15 -16.42 -12.18
N ALA A 158 5.54 -15.74 -11.21
CA ALA A 158 6.16 -15.51 -9.91
C ALA A 158 6.50 -16.83 -9.21
N TYR A 159 5.59 -17.81 -9.27
CA TYR A 159 5.81 -19.14 -8.72
C TYR A 159 6.95 -19.88 -9.42
N ILE A 160 6.95 -19.93 -10.75
CA ILE A 160 8.00 -20.59 -11.54
C ILE A 160 9.37 -19.98 -11.21
N PHE A 161 9.47 -18.66 -11.09
CA PHE A 161 10.71 -18.00 -10.71
C PHE A 161 11.17 -18.36 -9.29
N ILE A 162 10.25 -18.49 -8.33
CA ILE A 162 10.58 -18.97 -6.98
C ILE A 162 11.05 -20.42 -7.02
N ALA A 163 10.35 -21.31 -7.72
CA ALA A 163 10.70 -22.72 -7.84
C ALA A 163 12.09 -22.92 -8.48
N ILE A 164 12.39 -22.19 -9.57
CA ILE A 164 13.70 -22.22 -10.22
C ILE A 164 14.79 -21.71 -9.28
N ALA A 165 14.55 -20.63 -8.54
CA ALA A 165 15.54 -20.11 -7.60
C ALA A 165 15.79 -21.06 -6.42
N HIS A 166 14.76 -21.69 -5.87
CA HIS A 166 14.92 -22.75 -4.88
C HIS A 166 15.73 -23.91 -5.43
N PHE A 167 15.45 -24.37 -6.66
CA PHE A 167 16.27 -25.39 -7.32
C PHE A 167 17.75 -24.99 -7.33
N PHE A 168 18.07 -23.76 -7.75
CA PHE A 168 19.46 -23.29 -7.76
C PHE A 168 20.10 -23.14 -6.38
N ILE A 169 19.33 -22.74 -5.35
CA ILE A 169 19.83 -22.69 -3.96
C ILE A 169 20.32 -24.07 -3.53
N HIS A 170 19.59 -25.13 -3.85
CA HIS A 170 20.00 -26.49 -3.49
C HIS A 170 21.05 -27.08 -4.44
N PHE A 171 21.16 -26.56 -5.67
CA PHE A 171 22.06 -27.07 -6.71
C PHE A 171 23.49 -26.50 -6.59
N SER A 172 23.63 -25.34 -5.95
CA SER A 172 24.93 -24.67 -5.78
C SER A 172 25.37 -24.65 -4.33
N ASP A 173 26.62 -25.01 -4.05
CA ASP A 173 27.24 -24.86 -2.73
C ASP A 173 28.19 -23.66 -2.76
N GLY A 174 27.61 -22.47 -2.64
CA GLY A 174 28.36 -21.23 -2.76
C GLY A 174 27.57 -20.04 -2.26
N LEU A 175 28.07 -19.43 -1.19
CA LEU A 175 27.42 -18.31 -0.49
C LEU A 175 26.97 -17.19 -1.45
N THR A 176 27.79 -16.85 -2.45
CA THR A 176 27.44 -15.80 -3.43
C THR A 176 26.24 -16.18 -4.29
N VAL A 177 26.16 -17.42 -4.77
CA VAL A 177 25.04 -17.90 -5.59
C VAL A 177 23.79 -18.04 -4.73
N GLU A 178 23.92 -18.57 -3.52
CA GLU A 178 22.80 -18.66 -2.58
C GLU A 178 22.21 -17.29 -2.26
N ILE A 179 23.04 -16.30 -1.90
CA ILE A 179 22.59 -14.92 -1.62
C ILE A 179 21.88 -14.34 -2.85
N PHE A 180 22.44 -14.54 -4.05
CA PHE A 180 21.83 -14.07 -5.29
C PHE A 180 20.47 -14.72 -5.55
N MET A 181 20.34 -16.04 -5.35
CA MET A 181 19.09 -16.76 -5.57
C MET A 181 18.05 -16.43 -4.51
N TRP A 182 18.43 -16.24 -3.25
CA TRP A 182 17.53 -15.70 -2.21
C TRP A 182 17.05 -14.29 -2.53
N ALA A 183 17.92 -13.43 -3.08
CA ALA A 183 17.50 -12.12 -3.59
C ALA A 183 16.49 -12.28 -4.75
N PHE A 184 16.67 -13.26 -5.62
CA PHE A 184 15.73 -13.54 -6.71
C PHE A 184 14.37 -14.07 -6.21
N VAL A 185 14.36 -14.92 -5.17
CA VAL A 185 13.13 -15.35 -4.46
C VAL A 185 12.42 -14.12 -3.87
N SER A 186 13.17 -13.21 -3.24
CA SER A 186 12.64 -11.96 -2.69
C SER A 186 12.01 -11.07 -3.77
N VAL A 187 12.70 -10.88 -4.89
CA VAL A 187 12.19 -10.12 -6.06
C VAL A 187 10.90 -10.75 -6.60
N SER A 188 10.87 -12.07 -6.78
CA SER A 188 9.71 -12.80 -7.31
C SER A 188 8.51 -12.75 -6.36
N THR A 189 8.77 -12.83 -5.06
CA THR A 189 7.76 -12.66 -4.01
C THR A 189 7.20 -11.23 -4.02
N ALA A 190 8.07 -10.22 -4.13
CA ALA A 190 7.67 -8.83 -4.27
C ALA A 190 6.84 -8.61 -5.54
N PHE A 191 7.14 -9.29 -6.65
CA PHE A 191 6.36 -9.21 -7.87
C PHE A 191 4.89 -9.64 -7.65
N PHE A 192 4.68 -10.78 -6.98
CA PHE A 192 3.35 -11.31 -6.68
C PHE A 192 2.54 -10.34 -5.80
N PHE A 193 3.11 -9.91 -4.67
CA PHE A 193 2.41 -8.98 -3.77
C PHE A 193 2.23 -7.59 -4.38
N GLY A 194 3.20 -7.14 -5.16
CA GLY A 194 3.14 -5.89 -5.88
C GLY A 194 2.02 -5.85 -6.91
N TRP A 195 1.74 -6.99 -7.55
CA TRP A 195 0.63 -7.11 -8.48
C TRP A 195 -0.71 -6.97 -7.75
N PHE A 196 -0.89 -7.68 -6.64
CA PHE A 196 -2.06 -7.52 -5.78
C PHE A 196 -2.25 -6.07 -5.34
N TRP A 197 -1.19 -5.44 -4.80
CA TRP A 197 -1.25 -4.06 -4.30
C TRP A 197 -1.58 -3.04 -5.39
N THR A 198 -1.03 -3.25 -6.60
CA THR A 198 -1.31 -2.41 -7.77
C THR A 198 -2.76 -2.54 -8.21
N ILE A 199 -3.32 -3.74 -8.27
CA ILE A 199 -4.74 -3.92 -8.61
C ILE A 199 -5.63 -3.33 -7.52
N ALA A 200 -5.33 -3.61 -6.25
CA ALA A 200 -6.07 -3.11 -5.10
C ALA A 200 -6.18 -1.57 -5.11
N SER A 201 -5.06 -0.88 -5.29
CA SER A 201 -5.01 0.59 -5.34
C SER A 201 -5.73 1.16 -6.57
N GLU A 202 -5.49 0.60 -7.76
CA GLU A 202 -6.19 1.05 -8.99
C GLU A 202 -7.69 0.74 -8.95
N MET A 203 -8.11 -0.35 -8.30
CA MET A 203 -9.51 -0.72 -8.12
C MET A 203 -10.22 0.24 -7.14
N ALA A 204 -9.53 0.69 -6.08
CA ALA A 204 -10.04 1.74 -5.21
C ALA A 204 -10.30 3.03 -5.99
N VAL A 205 -9.31 3.51 -6.75
CA VAL A 205 -9.43 4.71 -7.61
C VAL A 205 -10.55 4.54 -8.64
N TYR A 206 -10.62 3.38 -9.32
CA TYR A 206 -11.67 3.08 -10.28
C TYR A 206 -13.05 3.12 -9.65
N THR A 207 -13.20 2.57 -8.44
CA THR A 207 -14.50 2.54 -7.74
C THR A 207 -15.01 3.96 -7.46
N PHE A 208 -14.13 4.88 -7.04
CA PHE A 208 -14.49 6.29 -6.89
C PHE A 208 -14.94 6.91 -8.22
N GLN A 209 -14.19 6.69 -9.31
CA GLN A 209 -14.51 7.22 -10.63
C GLN A 209 -15.83 6.65 -11.19
N TYR A 210 -16.06 5.36 -10.98
CA TYR A 210 -17.27 4.65 -11.40
C TYR A 210 -18.52 5.26 -10.75
N HIS A 211 -18.51 5.40 -9.42
CA HIS A 211 -19.64 6.00 -8.72
C HIS A 211 -19.80 7.50 -9.00
N ALA A 212 -18.70 8.23 -9.24
CA ALA A 212 -18.77 9.62 -9.68
C ALA A 212 -19.41 9.76 -11.07
N ALA A 213 -19.13 8.83 -11.99
CA ALA A 213 -19.75 8.78 -13.32
C ALA A 213 -21.25 8.46 -13.23
N LEU A 214 -21.63 7.50 -12.37
CA LEU A 214 -23.05 7.17 -12.11
C LEU A 214 -23.83 8.38 -11.58
N LYS A 215 -23.27 9.12 -10.61
CA LYS A 215 -23.88 10.35 -10.09
C LYS A 215 -24.10 11.41 -11.18
N LYS A 216 -23.18 11.49 -12.15
CA LYS A 216 -23.27 12.41 -13.29
C LYS A 216 -24.10 11.85 -14.46
N LYS A 217 -24.77 10.70 -14.29
CA LYS A 217 -25.50 9.97 -15.36
C LYS A 217 -24.65 9.76 -16.64
N LYS A 218 -23.32 9.65 -16.49
CA LYS A 218 -22.39 9.43 -17.60
C LYS A 218 -22.24 7.94 -17.86
N LYS A 219 -21.98 7.57 -19.11
CA LYS A 219 -21.65 6.19 -19.49
C LYS A 219 -20.40 5.75 -18.70
N THR A 220 -20.54 4.70 -17.91
CA THR A 220 -19.44 4.11 -17.15
C THR A 220 -18.47 3.44 -18.12
N ARG A 221 -17.18 3.63 -17.90
CA ARG A 221 -16.15 2.93 -18.67
C ARG A 221 -15.81 1.62 -17.94
N PRO A 222 -15.58 0.51 -18.68
CA PRO A 222 -15.07 -0.71 -18.06
C PRO A 222 -13.73 -0.43 -17.39
N PHE A 223 -13.45 -1.15 -16.31
CA PHE A 223 -12.13 -1.08 -15.67
C PHE A 223 -11.08 -1.49 -16.69
N LYS A 224 -10.15 -0.57 -16.97
CA LYS A 224 -8.95 -0.85 -17.72
C LYS A 224 -7.81 -0.46 -16.80
N PRO A 225 -7.06 -1.44 -16.24
CA PRO A 225 -5.87 -1.10 -15.47
C PRO A 225 -4.98 -0.22 -16.34
N LYS A 226 -4.29 0.75 -15.72
CA LYS A 226 -3.23 1.50 -16.41
C LYS A 226 -2.24 0.51 -17.03
N LYS A 227 -1.52 0.96 -18.07
CA LYS A 227 -0.52 0.14 -18.76
C LYS A 227 0.32 -0.59 -17.71
N PHE A 228 0.38 -1.92 -17.83
CA PHE A 228 1.14 -2.76 -16.92
C PHE A 228 2.61 -2.36 -17.02
N ASP A 229 3.18 -1.97 -15.88
CA ASP A 229 4.58 -1.61 -15.75
C ASP A 229 5.20 -2.50 -14.68
N ILE A 230 6.12 -3.37 -15.11
CA ILE A 230 6.79 -4.37 -14.28
C ILE A 230 7.55 -3.68 -13.13
N PHE A 231 8.21 -2.55 -13.40
CA PHE A 231 8.98 -1.84 -12.37
C PHE A 231 8.07 -1.24 -11.30
N MET A 232 6.92 -0.70 -11.72
CA MET A 232 5.92 -0.21 -10.77
C MET A 232 5.35 -1.34 -9.91
N VAL A 233 5.14 -2.53 -10.49
CA VAL A 233 4.70 -3.72 -9.75
C VAL A 233 5.75 -4.10 -8.70
N PHE A 234 7.03 -4.22 -9.06
CA PHE A 234 8.10 -4.49 -8.09
C PHE A 234 8.19 -3.43 -6.99
N GLN A 235 8.14 -2.15 -7.37
CA GLN A 235 8.18 -1.05 -6.40
C GLN A 235 7.02 -1.13 -5.42
N ASN A 236 5.81 -1.42 -5.89
CA ASN A 236 4.64 -1.61 -5.03
C ASN A 236 4.74 -2.88 -4.17
N GLY A 237 5.39 -3.92 -4.68
CA GLY A 237 5.71 -5.14 -3.95
C GLY A 237 6.60 -4.88 -2.75
N TYR A 238 7.73 -4.22 -2.96
CA TYR A 238 8.64 -3.85 -1.87
C TYR A 238 8.00 -2.84 -0.92
N ARG A 239 7.18 -1.90 -1.41
CA ARG A 239 6.38 -1.02 -0.54
C ARG A 239 5.42 -1.82 0.34
N PHE A 240 4.75 -2.83 -0.22
CA PHE A 240 3.86 -3.71 0.55
C PHE A 240 4.63 -4.51 1.59
N LEU A 241 5.73 -5.17 1.21
CA LEU A 241 6.56 -5.95 2.13
C LEU A 241 7.13 -5.08 3.26
N ALA A 242 7.69 -3.91 2.93
CA ALA A 242 8.16 -2.95 3.92
C ALA A 242 7.03 -2.48 4.84
N TRP A 243 5.84 -2.21 4.28
CA TRP A 243 4.68 -1.84 5.07
C TRP A 243 4.23 -2.96 6.03
N VAL A 244 4.17 -4.22 5.57
CA VAL A 244 3.87 -5.37 6.43
C VAL A 244 4.90 -5.49 7.55
N ILE A 245 6.20 -5.49 7.23
CA ILE A 245 7.28 -5.61 8.21
C ILE A 245 7.21 -4.48 9.25
N CYS A 246 7.08 -3.23 8.81
CA CYS A 246 6.98 -2.09 9.72
C CYS A 246 5.75 -2.19 10.63
N ASN A 247 4.58 -2.58 10.10
CA ASN A 247 3.37 -2.68 10.92
C ASN A 247 3.41 -3.90 11.85
N VAL A 248 3.88 -5.06 11.38
CA VAL A 248 4.05 -6.25 12.24
C VAL A 248 4.96 -5.91 13.39
N PHE A 249 6.08 -5.24 13.13
CA PHE A 249 7.00 -4.85 14.18
C PHE A 249 6.37 -3.90 15.20
N VAL A 250 5.64 -2.86 14.77
CA VAL A 250 4.97 -1.95 15.71
C VAL A 250 3.93 -2.69 16.55
N HIS A 251 3.17 -3.62 15.98
CA HIS A 251 2.28 -4.47 16.76
C HIS A 251 3.06 -5.37 17.74
N ALA A 252 4.17 -5.95 17.29
CA ALA A 252 5.04 -6.76 18.14
C ALA A 252 5.60 -5.95 19.31
N LEU A 253 6.00 -4.69 19.11
CA LEU A 253 6.42 -3.78 20.19
C LEU A 253 5.30 -3.50 21.19
N VAL A 254 4.08 -3.31 20.71
CA VAL A 254 2.91 -3.09 21.60
C VAL A 254 2.59 -4.35 22.39
N LEU A 255 2.78 -5.54 21.79
CA LEU A 255 2.60 -6.83 22.44
C LEU A 255 3.83 -7.29 23.22
N PHE A 256 4.97 -6.62 23.09
CA PHE A 256 6.24 -7.01 23.70
C PHE A 256 6.19 -7.12 25.22
N PRO A 257 5.54 -6.20 25.97
CA PRO A 257 5.37 -6.37 27.41
C PRO A 257 4.61 -7.66 27.75
N LEU A 258 3.61 -8.04 26.95
CA LEU A 258 2.88 -9.29 27.12
C LEU A 258 3.77 -10.50 26.82
N ILE A 259 4.59 -10.44 25.76
CA ILE A 259 5.57 -11.47 25.42
C ILE A 259 6.57 -11.66 26.57
N LEU A 260 7.09 -10.57 27.14
CA LEU A 260 8.04 -10.64 28.23
C LEU A 260 7.41 -11.21 29.49
N VAL A 261 6.22 -10.75 29.88
CA VAL A 261 5.56 -11.24 31.10
C VAL A 261 5.17 -12.71 30.96
N VAL A 262 4.47 -13.07 29.87
CA VAL A 262 4.03 -14.46 29.64
C VAL A 262 5.24 -15.38 29.41
N GLY A 263 6.20 -14.93 28.60
CA GLY A 263 7.43 -15.68 28.32
C GLY A 263 8.28 -15.89 29.56
N PHE A 264 8.45 -14.85 30.40
CA PHE A 264 9.16 -14.97 31.68
C PHE A 264 8.45 -15.93 32.63
N SER A 265 7.13 -15.81 32.80
CA SER A 265 6.36 -16.73 33.65
C SER A 265 6.47 -18.20 33.20
N LEU A 266 6.58 -18.44 31.89
CA LEU A 266 6.69 -19.79 31.32
C LEU A 266 8.10 -20.37 31.38
N LEU A 267 9.12 -19.53 31.21
CA LEU A 267 10.51 -19.91 31.46
C LEU A 267 10.73 -20.19 32.95
N ALA A 268 10.16 -19.36 33.83
CA ALA A 268 10.24 -19.54 35.28
C ALA A 268 9.48 -20.78 35.78
N SER A 269 8.44 -21.23 35.07
CA SER A 269 7.69 -22.45 35.41
C SER A 269 8.33 -23.74 34.91
N GLY A 270 9.49 -23.66 34.23
CA GLY A 270 10.17 -24.83 33.65
C GLY A 270 9.47 -25.41 32.42
N SER A 271 8.45 -24.75 31.88
CA SER A 271 7.86 -25.13 30.60
C SER A 271 8.86 -24.79 29.49
N GLY A 272 9.53 -25.80 28.94
CA GLY A 272 10.72 -25.64 28.10
C GLY A 272 10.56 -24.72 26.87
N SER A 273 11.69 -24.48 26.18
CA SER A 273 11.83 -23.56 25.03
C SER A 273 10.77 -23.71 23.92
N LYS A 274 10.20 -24.91 23.74
CA LYS A 274 9.13 -25.17 22.77
C LYS A 274 7.84 -24.38 23.07
N THR A 275 7.43 -24.27 24.33
CA THR A 275 6.23 -23.51 24.73
C THR A 275 6.42 -22.02 24.46
N PHE A 276 7.62 -21.50 24.77
CA PHE A 276 7.98 -20.11 24.50
C PHE A 276 7.94 -19.78 22.99
N LEU A 277 8.54 -20.63 22.15
CA LEU A 277 8.51 -20.48 20.69
C LEU A 277 7.08 -20.55 20.13
N THR A 278 6.23 -21.42 20.69
CA THR A 278 4.83 -21.56 20.27
C THR A 278 4.05 -20.26 20.53
N ILE A 279 4.27 -19.63 21.68
CA ILE A 279 3.60 -18.36 22.04
C ILE A 279 4.10 -17.20 21.19
N ILE A 280 5.40 -17.13 20.91
CA ILE A 280 5.93 -16.15 19.94
C ILE A 280 5.25 -16.35 18.58
N GLY A 281 5.13 -17.59 18.11
CA GLY A 281 4.43 -17.92 16.88
C GLY A 281 2.98 -17.45 16.88
N ILE A 282 2.23 -17.70 17.95
CA ILE A 282 0.84 -17.25 18.12
C ILE A 282 0.75 -15.71 18.09
N LEU A 283 1.64 -15.01 18.79
CA LEU A 283 1.62 -13.55 18.87
C LEU A 283 2.06 -12.89 17.55
N LEU A 284 3.00 -13.50 16.84
CA LEU A 284 3.36 -13.08 15.48
C LEU A 284 2.19 -13.31 14.51
N GLY A 285 1.52 -14.46 14.59
CA GLY A 285 0.33 -14.76 13.81
C GLY A 285 -0.82 -13.79 14.10
N PHE A 286 -1.05 -13.45 15.37
CA PHE A 286 -2.02 -12.44 15.77
C PHE A 286 -1.65 -11.04 15.21
N SER A 287 -0.37 -10.67 15.29
CA SER A 287 0.13 -9.41 14.71
C SER A 287 -0.09 -9.35 13.20
N LEU A 288 0.23 -10.44 12.47
CA LEU A 288 -0.02 -10.55 11.04
C LEU A 288 -1.52 -10.46 10.72
N THR A 289 -2.39 -11.01 11.56
CA THR A 289 -3.84 -10.89 11.42
C THR A 289 -4.30 -9.45 11.55
N LEU A 290 -3.80 -8.71 12.55
CA LEU A 290 -4.10 -7.28 12.72
C LEU A 290 -3.62 -6.46 11.52
N VAL A 291 -2.42 -6.72 11.02
CA VAL A 291 -1.89 -6.09 9.79
C VAL A 291 -2.78 -6.40 8.59
N GLY A 292 -3.22 -7.66 8.45
CA GLY A 292 -4.17 -8.08 7.43
C GLY A 292 -5.46 -7.27 7.47
N LEU A 293 -6.06 -7.11 8.65
CA LEU A 293 -7.29 -6.32 8.85
C LEU A 293 -7.11 -4.83 8.56
N SER A 294 -5.88 -4.32 8.61
CA SER A 294 -5.54 -2.94 8.27
C SER A 294 -5.29 -2.68 6.78
N ILE A 295 -5.22 -3.72 5.94
CA ILE A 295 -5.02 -3.59 4.48
C ILE A 295 -6.05 -2.66 3.82
N PRO A 296 -7.38 -2.75 4.12
CA PRO A 296 -8.37 -1.83 3.55
C PRO A 296 -8.10 -0.35 3.85
N SER A 297 -7.77 -0.05 5.11
CA SER A 297 -7.41 1.31 5.53
C SER A 297 -6.13 1.78 4.82
N ALA A 298 -5.13 0.89 4.69
CA ALA A 298 -3.85 1.21 4.08
C ALA A 298 -4.00 1.51 2.59
N VAL A 299 -4.69 0.63 1.85
CA VAL A 299 -4.96 0.79 0.43
C VAL A 299 -5.77 2.05 0.16
N GLY A 300 -6.76 2.34 1.02
CA GLY A 300 -7.52 3.58 0.98
C GLY A 300 -6.61 4.81 0.97
N HIS A 301 -5.70 4.93 1.94
CA HIS A 301 -4.78 6.06 2.01
C HIS A 301 -3.67 6.05 0.97
N MET A 302 -3.11 4.89 0.64
CA MET A 302 -2.03 4.80 -0.35
C MET A 302 -2.52 4.98 -1.79
N SER A 303 -3.82 4.84 -2.04
CA SER A 303 -4.47 5.22 -3.31
C SER A 303 -4.72 6.71 -3.46
N MET A 304 -4.55 7.50 -2.39
CA MET A 304 -4.75 8.95 -2.39
C MET A 304 -3.43 9.69 -2.65
N PRO A 305 -3.46 10.96 -3.10
CA PRO A 305 -2.26 11.76 -3.28
C PRO A 305 -1.40 11.90 -2.01
N VAL A 306 -2.04 11.88 -0.83
CA VAL A 306 -1.38 11.94 0.47
C VAL A 306 -1.37 10.54 1.09
N THR A 307 -0.25 9.83 0.92
CA THR A 307 -0.11 8.42 1.32
C THR A 307 0.32 8.22 2.78
N TRP A 308 0.91 9.24 3.43
CA TRP A 308 1.48 9.15 4.78
C TRP A 308 0.56 8.50 5.84
N PRO A 309 -0.75 8.81 5.92
CA PRO A 309 -1.62 8.15 6.90
C PRO A 309 -1.66 6.63 6.78
N GLY A 310 -1.43 6.08 5.57
CA GLY A 310 -1.34 4.64 5.34
C GLY A 310 -0.06 4.00 5.89
N TRP A 311 0.99 4.78 6.15
CA TRP A 311 2.27 4.33 6.69
C TRP A 311 2.37 4.46 8.22
N ASN A 312 1.40 5.12 8.87
CA ASN A 312 1.40 5.32 10.31
C ASN A 312 0.56 4.22 10.99
N PRO A 313 1.18 3.20 11.64
CA PRO A 313 0.48 2.06 12.22
C PRO A 313 -0.55 2.47 13.29
N PHE A 314 -0.25 3.47 14.12
CA PHE A 314 -1.17 3.92 15.17
C PHE A 314 -2.42 4.57 14.59
N LYS A 315 -2.24 5.46 13.61
CA LYS A 315 -3.38 6.07 12.90
C LYS A 315 -4.16 5.00 12.16
N LEU A 316 -3.48 4.07 11.53
CA LEU A 316 -4.11 3.01 10.77
C LEU A 316 -4.91 2.05 11.65
N ALA A 317 -4.41 1.71 12.84
CA ALA A 317 -5.13 0.93 13.84
C ALA A 317 -6.42 1.64 14.25
N GLN A 318 -6.39 2.95 14.52
CA GLN A 318 -7.60 3.73 14.84
C GLN A 318 -8.62 3.72 13.69
N LEU A 319 -8.17 3.91 12.45
CA LEU A 319 -9.05 3.88 11.28
C LEU A 319 -9.62 2.48 11.01
N THR A 320 -8.81 1.44 11.24
CA THR A 320 -9.22 0.04 11.14
C THR A 320 -10.27 -0.27 12.20
N MET A 321 -10.11 0.20 13.45
CA MET A 321 -11.12 0.03 14.50
C MET A 321 -12.45 0.69 14.15
N ARG A 322 -12.44 1.86 13.48
CA ARG A 322 -13.67 2.52 12.99
C ARG A 322 -14.36 1.75 11.86
N THR A 323 -13.63 0.88 11.17
CA THR A 323 -14.10 0.10 10.01
C THR A 323 -14.01 -1.41 10.23
N ILE A 324 -13.91 -1.83 11.50
CA ILE A 324 -13.53 -3.20 11.86
C ILE A 324 -14.53 -4.23 11.34
N GLY A 325 -15.83 -3.90 11.33
CA GLY A 325 -16.87 -4.80 10.81
C GLY A 325 -16.70 -5.06 9.31
N GLN A 326 -16.40 -4.02 8.52
CA GLN A 326 -16.17 -4.16 7.08
C GLN A 326 -14.83 -4.86 6.81
N SER A 327 -13.77 -4.51 7.55
CA SER A 327 -12.46 -5.13 7.44
C SER A 327 -12.48 -6.61 7.84
N LEU A 328 -13.26 -6.99 8.85
CA LEU A 328 -13.45 -8.40 9.24
C LEU A 328 -14.17 -9.18 8.16
N VAL A 329 -15.24 -8.65 7.56
CA VAL A 329 -15.93 -9.34 6.45
C VAL A 329 -15.02 -9.49 5.24
N TRP A 330 -14.29 -8.43 4.87
CA TRP A 330 -13.28 -8.53 3.80
C TRP A 330 -12.18 -9.53 4.15
N GLY A 331 -11.69 -9.50 5.39
CA GLY A 331 -10.64 -10.37 5.90
C GLY A 331 -11.08 -11.83 5.98
N LEU A 332 -12.31 -12.12 6.39
CA LEU A 332 -12.90 -13.46 6.42
C LEU A 332 -13.13 -14.00 5.02
N LEU A 333 -13.66 -13.20 4.09
CA LEU A 333 -13.77 -13.61 2.68
C LEU A 333 -12.39 -13.86 2.09
N THR A 334 -11.43 -12.96 2.37
CA THR A 334 -10.05 -13.09 1.92
C THR A 334 -9.42 -14.37 2.49
N LEU A 335 -9.55 -14.61 3.79
CA LEU A 335 -9.01 -15.78 4.47
C LEU A 335 -9.68 -17.07 4.01
N MET A 336 -11.01 -17.12 3.88
CA MET A 336 -11.73 -18.33 3.47
C MET A 336 -11.27 -18.81 2.08
N PHE A 337 -11.00 -17.89 1.16
CA PHE A 337 -10.54 -18.24 -0.19
C PHE A 337 -9.03 -18.27 -0.36
N ALA A 338 -8.26 -17.59 0.49
CA ALA A 338 -6.81 -17.76 0.57
C ALA A 338 -6.43 -19.04 1.34
N ALA A 339 -7.27 -19.49 2.27
CA ALA A 339 -7.09 -20.73 3.01
C ALA A 339 -7.16 -21.95 2.11
N ILE A 340 -7.95 -21.92 1.03
CA ILE A 340 -7.99 -23.02 0.05
C ILE A 340 -6.63 -23.23 -0.63
N PRO A 341 -6.00 -22.23 -1.29
CA PRO A 341 -4.68 -22.40 -1.86
C PRO A 341 -3.59 -22.55 -0.78
N ILE A 342 -3.70 -21.92 0.39
CA ILE A 342 -2.71 -22.12 1.47
C ILE A 342 -2.78 -23.55 2.02
N ALA A 343 -3.96 -24.06 2.31
CA ALA A 343 -4.15 -25.43 2.80
C ALA A 343 -3.84 -26.45 1.69
N GLY A 344 -4.27 -26.18 0.45
CA GLY A 344 -3.90 -26.98 -0.71
C GLY A 344 -2.39 -27.04 -0.90
N TYR A 345 -1.70 -25.89 -0.75
CA TYR A 345 -0.24 -25.83 -0.80
C TYR A 345 0.38 -26.59 0.36
N ALA A 346 -0.11 -26.42 1.59
CA ALA A 346 0.42 -27.14 2.75
C ALA A 346 0.22 -28.66 2.64
N VAL A 347 -0.94 -29.12 2.18
CA VAL A 347 -1.22 -30.56 1.96
C VAL A 347 -0.37 -31.10 0.81
N ALA A 348 -0.31 -30.39 -0.32
CA ALA A 348 0.51 -30.78 -1.45
C ALA A 348 2.00 -30.80 -1.06
N TYR A 349 2.48 -29.77 -0.36
CA TYR A 349 3.84 -29.69 0.16
C TYR A 349 4.14 -30.86 1.10
N ASN A 350 3.30 -31.15 2.09
CA ASN A 350 3.51 -32.30 2.97
C ASN A 350 3.48 -33.64 2.23
N TYR A 351 2.69 -33.75 1.15
CA TYR A 351 2.67 -34.96 0.32
C TYR A 351 3.95 -35.13 -0.50
N VAL A 352 4.58 -34.03 -0.92
CA VAL A 352 5.81 -34.05 -1.74
C VAL A 352 7.07 -33.73 -0.94
N ALA A 353 6.98 -33.49 0.37
CA ALA A 353 8.11 -33.03 1.19
C ALA A 353 9.19 -34.10 1.27
N ASP A 354 8.78 -35.34 1.56
CA ASP A 354 9.68 -36.48 1.63
C ASP A 354 10.35 -36.71 0.26
N ASP A 355 9.56 -36.68 -0.82
CA ASP A 355 10.03 -36.76 -2.21
C ASP A 355 11.02 -35.63 -2.57
N LEU A 356 10.79 -34.41 -2.07
CA LEU A 356 11.68 -33.26 -2.30
C LEU A 356 12.98 -33.39 -1.49
N ASP A 357 12.93 -33.88 -0.26
CA ASP A 357 14.10 -34.12 0.56
C ASP A 357 14.99 -35.22 -0.06
N GLU A 358 14.39 -36.26 -0.67
CA GLU A 358 15.10 -37.27 -1.47
C GLU A 358 15.86 -36.67 -2.67
N VAL A 359 15.41 -35.53 -3.21
CA VAL A 359 16.11 -34.81 -4.28
C VAL A 359 17.13 -33.81 -3.72
N TRP A 360 16.75 -33.03 -2.71
CA TRP A 360 17.53 -31.91 -2.21
C TRP A 360 18.78 -32.34 -1.45
N GLU A 361 18.71 -33.42 -0.67
CA GLU A 361 19.87 -33.90 0.11
C GLU A 361 21.01 -34.41 -0.81
N PRO A 362 20.77 -35.34 -1.75
CA PRO A 362 21.78 -35.74 -2.74
C PRO A 362 22.33 -34.57 -3.56
N MET A 363 21.46 -33.63 -3.94
CA MET A 363 21.85 -32.48 -4.74
C MET A 363 22.78 -31.53 -3.96
N ARG A 364 22.44 -31.21 -2.71
CA ARG A 364 23.31 -30.42 -1.81
C ARG A 364 24.63 -31.12 -1.55
N MET A 365 24.61 -32.43 -1.32
CA MET A 365 25.83 -33.21 -1.10
C MET A 365 26.73 -33.19 -2.33
N ASN A 366 26.21 -33.43 -3.53
CA ASN A 366 26.97 -33.36 -4.77
C ASN A 366 27.56 -31.96 -5.02
N ALA A 367 26.80 -30.90 -4.70
CA ALA A 367 27.26 -29.53 -4.81
C ALA A 367 28.44 -29.25 -3.85
N ARG A 368 28.34 -29.70 -2.59
CA ARG A 368 29.41 -29.61 -1.57
C ARG A 368 30.67 -30.34 -1.97
N ILE A 369 30.55 -31.56 -2.46
CA ILE A 369 31.69 -32.35 -2.94
C ILE A 369 32.37 -31.64 -4.11
N THR A 370 31.58 -31.16 -5.08
CA THR A 370 32.10 -30.44 -6.25
C THR A 370 32.81 -29.15 -5.85
N TRP A 371 32.28 -28.43 -4.86
CA TRP A 371 32.90 -27.24 -4.32
C TRP A 371 34.22 -27.57 -3.60
N ALA A 372 34.22 -28.56 -2.71
CA ALA A 372 35.41 -29.02 -1.99
C ALA A 372 36.52 -29.51 -2.92
N GLN A 373 36.17 -30.18 -4.03
CA GLN A 373 37.12 -30.60 -5.06
C GLN A 373 37.77 -29.45 -5.81
N ARG A 374 37.08 -28.30 -5.94
CA ARG A 374 37.60 -27.10 -6.60
C ARG A 374 38.44 -26.21 -5.69
N LEU A 375 38.37 -26.42 -4.37
CA LEU A 375 39.25 -25.72 -3.44
C LEU A 375 40.69 -26.13 -3.71
N ASN A 376 41.48 -25.17 -4.20
CA ASN A 376 42.94 -25.26 -4.24
C ASN A 376 43.46 -24.55 -3.00
N PRO A 377 43.64 -25.23 -1.85
CA PRO A 377 44.23 -24.60 -0.68
C PRO A 377 45.61 -24.06 -1.03
N GLY A 378 45.94 -22.88 -0.51
CA GLY A 378 47.32 -22.41 -0.57
C GLY A 378 48.26 -23.39 0.16
N PRO A 379 49.56 -23.37 -0.12
CA PRO A 379 50.53 -24.33 0.45
C PRO A 379 50.64 -24.31 1.98
N LYS A 380 50.01 -23.36 2.67
CA LYS A 380 49.99 -23.22 4.13
C LYS A 380 48.60 -23.36 4.75
N GLU A 381 47.55 -23.52 3.94
CA GLU A 381 46.18 -23.51 4.43
C GLU A 381 45.73 -24.94 4.72
N VAL A 382 45.60 -25.26 6.01
CA VAL A 382 45.11 -26.57 6.45
C VAL A 382 43.59 -26.57 6.32
N LEU A 383 43.04 -27.42 5.44
CA LEU A 383 41.60 -27.62 5.39
C LEU A 383 41.12 -28.35 6.65
N PRO A 384 39.93 -28.02 7.17
CA PRO A 384 39.20 -28.85 8.11
C PRO A 384 39.07 -30.30 7.63
N ASP A 385 39.16 -31.27 8.55
CA ASP A 385 39.09 -32.71 8.24
C ASP A 385 37.82 -33.09 7.46
N GLU A 386 36.68 -32.48 7.82
CA GLU A 386 35.39 -32.67 7.11
C GLU A 386 35.49 -32.31 5.62
N LEU A 387 36.20 -31.23 5.29
CA LEU A 387 36.40 -30.82 3.90
C LEU A 387 37.39 -31.72 3.16
N ILE A 388 38.37 -32.29 3.86
CA ILE A 388 39.28 -33.29 3.29
C ILE A 388 38.49 -34.56 2.94
N GLU A 389 37.61 -35.01 3.84
CA GLU A 389 36.74 -36.16 3.60
C GLU A 389 35.80 -35.92 2.41
N LEU A 390 35.09 -34.78 2.40
CA LEU A 390 34.23 -34.36 1.29
C LEU A 390 34.99 -34.28 -0.03
N ARG A 391 36.19 -33.68 -0.05
CA ARG A 391 37.02 -33.55 -1.25
C ARG A 391 37.41 -34.90 -1.85
N ASN A 392 37.69 -35.89 -1.00
CA ASN A 392 38.08 -37.23 -1.43
C ASN A 392 36.89 -38.10 -1.84
N SER A 393 35.67 -37.72 -1.47
CA SER A 393 34.45 -38.40 -1.88
C SER A 393 34.11 -38.15 -3.36
N LYS A 394 33.29 -39.04 -3.96
CA LYS A 394 32.82 -38.90 -5.35
C LYS A 394 31.40 -38.34 -5.36
N ALA A 395 31.16 -37.30 -6.16
CA ALA A 395 29.84 -36.71 -6.38
C ALA A 395 28.98 -37.59 -7.30
N ASN A 396 28.62 -38.79 -6.84
CA ASN A 396 27.88 -39.79 -7.61
C ASN A 396 26.50 -40.10 -7.02
N ASN A 397 25.97 -39.24 -6.12
CA ASN A 397 24.61 -39.47 -5.65
C ASN A 397 23.65 -39.24 -6.82
N GLU A 398 22.93 -40.27 -7.23
CA GLU A 398 21.94 -40.16 -8.31
C GLU A 398 20.79 -39.25 -7.86
N VAL A 399 20.45 -38.27 -8.69
CA VAL A 399 19.36 -37.31 -8.42
C VAL A 399 18.26 -37.54 -9.45
N ASP A 400 17.09 -37.99 -9.03
CA ASP A 400 15.93 -38.09 -9.91
C ASP A 400 15.22 -36.73 -10.02
N TYR A 401 15.64 -35.92 -10.99
CA TYR A 401 15.03 -34.62 -11.27
C TYR A 401 13.54 -34.70 -11.65
N MET A 402 13.04 -35.86 -12.09
CA MET A 402 11.63 -36.01 -12.41
C MET A 402 10.74 -35.94 -11.17
N VAL A 403 11.26 -36.31 -9.99
CA VAL A 403 10.56 -36.16 -8.71
C VAL A 403 10.30 -34.67 -8.44
N TRP A 404 11.33 -33.82 -8.55
CA TRP A 404 11.16 -32.37 -8.39
C TRP A 404 10.16 -31.78 -9.40
N VAL A 405 10.27 -32.13 -10.68
CA VAL A 405 9.33 -31.64 -11.71
C VAL A 405 7.89 -32.03 -11.40
N LYS A 406 7.64 -33.27 -10.95
CA LYS A 406 6.31 -33.73 -10.55
C LYS A 406 5.80 -32.95 -9.33
N SER A 407 6.63 -32.75 -8.32
CA SER A 407 6.28 -32.00 -7.12
C SER A 407 5.89 -30.56 -7.43
N GLU A 408 6.68 -29.87 -8.24
CA GLU A 408 6.39 -28.50 -8.66
C GLU A 408 5.15 -28.40 -9.57
N ALA A 409 4.92 -29.42 -10.42
CA ALA A 409 3.73 -29.49 -11.26
C ALA A 409 2.43 -29.64 -10.45
N ILE A 410 2.49 -30.27 -9.26
CA ILE A 410 1.35 -30.38 -8.33
C ILE A 410 1.07 -29.02 -7.67
N LEU A 411 2.11 -28.25 -7.35
CA LEU A 411 2.00 -26.95 -6.66
C LEU A 411 1.59 -25.80 -7.60
N LEU A 412 1.95 -25.86 -8.88
CA LEU A 412 1.66 -24.80 -9.86
C LEU A 412 0.17 -24.45 -10.03
N PRO A 413 -0.78 -25.41 -10.13
CA PRO A 413 -2.22 -25.12 -10.17
C PRO A 413 -2.72 -24.31 -8.96
N ILE A 414 -2.14 -24.55 -7.78
CA ILE A 414 -2.50 -23.86 -6.54
C ILE A 414 -2.07 -22.39 -6.61
N ALA A 415 -0.87 -22.11 -7.12
CA ALA A 415 -0.40 -20.75 -7.38
C ALA A 415 -1.27 -20.03 -8.42
N CYS A 416 -1.69 -20.72 -9.48
CA CYS A 416 -2.64 -20.19 -10.47
C CYS A 416 -3.98 -19.82 -9.83
N PHE A 417 -4.51 -20.65 -8.93
CA PHE A 417 -5.78 -20.39 -8.24
C PHE A 417 -5.73 -19.11 -7.41
N ALA A 418 -4.59 -18.81 -6.77
CA ALA A 418 -4.40 -17.57 -6.02
C ALA A 418 -4.67 -16.32 -6.89
N GLY A 419 -4.27 -16.33 -8.16
CA GLY A 419 -4.48 -15.22 -9.09
C GLY A 419 -5.96 -14.84 -9.31
N VAL A 420 -6.87 -15.82 -9.32
CA VAL A 420 -8.32 -15.58 -9.46
C VAL A 420 -8.86 -14.84 -8.24
N PHE A 421 -8.45 -15.31 -7.06
CA PHE A 421 -8.89 -14.81 -5.77
C PHE A 421 -8.45 -13.35 -5.52
N LEU A 422 -7.23 -12.99 -5.93
CA LEU A 422 -6.70 -11.63 -5.77
C LEU A 422 -7.62 -10.57 -6.41
N ILE A 423 -8.28 -10.89 -7.52
CA ILE A 423 -9.20 -9.95 -8.20
C ILE A 423 -10.48 -9.73 -7.40
N GLY A 424 -11.06 -10.80 -6.86
CA GLY A 424 -12.26 -10.71 -6.01
C GLY A 424 -11.98 -9.91 -4.74
N SER A 425 -10.86 -10.21 -4.09
CA SER A 425 -10.42 -9.48 -2.90
C SER A 425 -10.16 -8.00 -3.20
N ALA A 426 -9.44 -7.67 -4.28
CA ALA A 426 -9.18 -6.30 -4.69
C ALA A 426 -10.46 -5.51 -5.05
N ARG A 427 -11.45 -6.16 -5.67
CA ARG A 427 -12.75 -5.54 -5.96
C ARG A 427 -13.51 -5.19 -4.69
N CYS A 428 -13.62 -6.13 -3.75
CA CYS A 428 -14.25 -5.88 -2.46
C CYS A 428 -13.54 -4.78 -1.67
N LEU A 429 -12.21 -4.76 -1.73
CA LEU A 429 -11.38 -3.74 -1.13
C LEU A 429 -11.69 -2.34 -1.69
N GLY A 430 -11.77 -2.20 -3.02
CA GLY A 430 -12.12 -0.93 -3.65
C GLY A 430 -13.51 -0.42 -3.27
N ASN A 431 -14.49 -1.33 -3.14
CA ASN A 431 -15.81 -1.00 -2.60
C ASN A 431 -15.76 -0.58 -1.14
N LEU A 432 -15.06 -1.33 -0.28
CA LEU A 432 -14.91 -1.00 1.13
C LEU A 432 -14.35 0.41 1.28
N VAL A 433 -13.25 0.72 0.58
CA VAL A 433 -12.64 2.06 0.60
C VAL A 433 -13.64 3.15 0.18
N TYR A 434 -14.48 2.90 -0.83
CA TYR A 434 -15.51 3.84 -1.27
C TYR A 434 -16.62 4.07 -0.22
N TYR A 435 -17.18 2.99 0.32
CA TYR A 435 -18.28 3.05 1.30
C TYR A 435 -17.81 3.59 2.65
N CYS A 436 -16.57 3.30 3.05
CA CYS A 436 -15.96 3.72 4.30
C CYS A 436 -15.11 4.99 4.18
N GLN A 437 -15.13 5.70 3.05
CA GLN A 437 -14.23 6.83 2.78
C GLN A 437 -14.21 7.90 3.89
N ASN A 438 -15.35 8.14 4.55
CA ASN A 438 -15.45 9.12 5.64
C ASN A 438 -14.91 8.57 6.95
N SER A 439 -15.19 7.30 7.25
CA SER A 439 -14.64 6.63 8.43
C SER A 439 -13.12 6.50 8.36
N LEU A 440 -12.59 6.40 7.14
CA LEU A 440 -11.18 6.37 6.80
C LEU A 440 -10.53 7.76 6.71
N ASP A 441 -11.26 8.86 6.96
CA ASP A 441 -10.75 10.23 6.84
C ASP A 441 -10.03 10.48 5.48
N LEU A 442 -10.54 9.91 4.38
CA LEU A 442 -9.97 10.10 3.05
C LEU A 442 -10.25 11.52 2.55
N ILE A 443 -9.20 12.19 2.05
CA ILE A 443 -9.32 13.54 1.50
C ILE A 443 -10.14 13.45 0.21
N ARG A 444 -11.26 14.16 0.17
CA ARG A 444 -12.09 14.26 -1.03
C ARG A 444 -11.44 15.23 -2.02
N GLU A 445 -11.44 14.86 -3.30
CA GLU A 445 -11.33 15.88 -4.34
C GLU A 445 -12.49 16.86 -4.19
N VAL A 446 -12.20 18.13 -3.95
CA VAL A 446 -13.22 19.18 -3.90
C VAL A 446 -13.79 19.33 -5.33
N PRO A 447 -15.10 19.13 -5.57
CA PRO A 447 -15.66 19.23 -6.91
C PRO A 447 -15.44 20.63 -7.48
N GLY A 448 -14.66 20.74 -8.56
CA GLY A 448 -14.33 22.02 -9.21
C GLY A 448 -12.87 22.46 -9.07
N ALA A 449 -12.12 21.88 -8.13
CA ALA A 449 -10.66 21.94 -8.18
C ALA A 449 -10.19 20.95 -9.24
N THR A 450 -10.05 21.40 -10.50
CA THR A 450 -9.04 20.77 -11.35
C THR A 450 -7.76 20.80 -10.54
N TYR A 451 -7.22 19.64 -10.19
CA TYR A 451 -5.80 19.52 -9.96
C TYR A 451 -5.13 19.89 -11.30
N LYS A 452 -5.11 21.18 -11.65
CA LYS A 452 -3.97 21.77 -12.35
C LYS A 452 -2.84 21.32 -11.47
N VAL A 453 -2.14 20.26 -11.93
CA VAL A 453 -0.91 19.70 -11.38
C VAL A 453 -0.48 20.59 -10.24
N LEU A 454 -0.96 20.29 -9.02
CA LEU A 454 -0.59 21.10 -7.86
C LEU A 454 0.91 21.10 -7.92
N ASP A 455 1.45 22.28 -8.21
CA ASP A 455 2.80 22.49 -8.69
C ASP A 455 3.68 21.55 -7.88
N LYS A 456 4.34 20.57 -8.51
CA LYS A 456 5.13 19.54 -7.78
C LYS A 456 6.12 20.20 -6.79
N LYS A 457 6.39 21.50 -6.99
CA LYS A 457 7.15 22.42 -6.13
C LYS A 457 6.49 22.82 -4.79
N LYS A 458 5.17 22.71 -4.60
CA LYS A 458 4.46 23.18 -3.38
C LYS A 458 4.09 22.09 -2.37
N TYR A 459 4.15 20.81 -2.74
CA TYR A 459 4.21 19.75 -1.74
C TYR A 459 5.67 19.58 -1.34
N LEU A 460 6.06 20.34 -0.30
CA LEU A 460 7.31 20.13 0.42
C LEU A 460 7.52 18.64 0.74
N PRO A 461 8.78 18.19 0.85
CA PRO A 461 9.10 16.83 1.24
C PRO A 461 8.36 16.42 2.52
N ILE A 462 8.03 15.13 2.58
CA ILE A 462 7.41 14.39 3.71
C ILE A 462 7.60 15.15 5.03
N PRO A 463 6.52 15.56 5.74
CA PRO A 463 6.62 16.50 6.85
C PRO A 463 7.66 16.04 7.87
N PHE A 464 8.65 16.89 8.18
CA PHE A 464 9.83 16.67 9.04
C PHE A 464 9.62 15.70 10.22
N ARG A 465 8.50 15.85 10.95
CA ARG A 465 8.13 15.01 12.11
C ARG A 465 8.00 13.51 11.78
N SER A 466 7.68 13.17 10.53
CA SER A 466 7.56 11.79 10.05
C SER A 466 8.88 11.17 9.60
N GLN A 467 9.84 11.98 9.12
CA GLN A 467 11.17 11.49 8.72
C GLN A 467 12.04 11.17 9.95
N VAL A 468 12.08 12.09 10.93
CA VAL A 468 12.77 11.85 12.21
C VAL A 468 12.15 10.66 12.94
N GLY A 469 10.81 10.56 12.92
CA GLY A 469 10.11 9.40 13.48
C GLY A 469 10.52 8.09 12.81
N ALA A 470 10.75 8.07 11.49
CA ALA A 470 11.20 6.87 10.78
C ALA A 470 12.65 6.48 11.14
N ILE A 471 13.55 7.45 11.32
CA ILE A 471 14.94 7.19 11.74
C ILE A 471 15.00 6.67 13.17
N TRP A 472 14.26 7.32 14.07
CA TRP A 472 14.11 6.88 15.45
C TRP A 472 13.56 5.46 15.51
N LEU A 473 12.48 5.21 14.77
CA LEU A 473 11.89 3.89 14.66
C LEU A 473 12.94 2.89 14.16
N PHE A 474 13.57 3.12 13.00
CA PHE A 474 14.57 2.23 12.40
C PHE A 474 15.72 1.88 13.34
N CYS A 475 16.29 2.86 14.05
CA CYS A 475 17.37 2.60 15.00
C CYS A 475 16.88 1.78 16.21
N HIS A 476 15.67 2.04 16.69
CA HIS A 476 15.06 1.22 17.74
C HIS A 476 14.69 -0.19 17.22
N LEU A 477 14.33 -0.33 15.93
CA LEU A 477 14.10 -1.64 15.28
C LEU A 477 15.37 -2.48 15.33
N PHE A 478 16.48 -1.90 14.88
CA PHE A 478 17.75 -2.58 14.77
C PHE A 478 18.29 -2.96 16.16
N PHE A 479 18.25 -2.02 17.11
CA PHE A 479 18.61 -2.30 18.50
C PHE A 479 17.74 -3.40 19.11
N GLY A 480 16.42 -3.36 18.92
CA GLY A 480 15.54 -4.41 19.43
C GLY A 480 15.83 -5.80 18.85
N LEU A 481 16.24 -5.87 17.57
CA LEU A 481 16.62 -7.12 16.91
C LEU A 481 17.97 -7.66 17.43
N GLU A 482 18.93 -6.76 17.64
CA GLU A 482 20.23 -7.09 18.24
C GLU A 482 20.05 -7.61 19.68
N VAL A 483 19.29 -6.90 20.51
CA VAL A 483 18.96 -7.32 21.89
C VAL A 483 18.28 -8.68 21.91
N ALA A 484 17.36 -8.93 20.98
CA ALA A 484 16.70 -10.23 20.91
C ALA A 484 17.69 -11.35 20.55
N ALA A 485 18.60 -11.11 19.61
CA ALA A 485 19.63 -12.07 19.20
C ALA A 485 20.64 -12.34 20.33
N THR A 486 21.14 -11.29 21.00
CA THR A 486 22.06 -11.42 22.15
C THR A 486 21.38 -12.09 23.34
N MET A 487 20.09 -11.81 23.59
CA MET A 487 19.34 -12.51 24.64
C MET A 487 19.21 -14.01 24.36
N ILE A 488 18.91 -14.42 23.13
CA ILE A 488 18.84 -15.84 22.76
C ILE A 488 20.19 -16.53 22.99
N GLY A 489 21.28 -15.91 22.53
CA GLY A 489 22.63 -16.45 22.73
C GLY A 489 23.03 -16.51 24.20
N ALA A 490 22.80 -15.44 24.96
CA ALA A 490 23.23 -15.33 26.35
C ALA A 490 22.42 -16.26 27.30
N VAL A 491 21.12 -16.47 27.02
CA VAL A 491 20.31 -17.49 27.72
C VAL A 491 20.86 -18.89 27.46
N SER A 492 21.29 -19.19 26.24
CA SER A 492 21.92 -20.49 25.93
C SER A 492 23.25 -20.71 26.67
N MET A 493 23.91 -19.63 27.09
CA MET A 493 25.18 -19.65 27.82
C MET A 493 25.01 -19.50 29.35
N GLY A 494 23.77 -19.44 29.87
CA GLY A 494 23.50 -19.30 31.31
C GLY A 494 23.87 -17.94 31.91
N ILE A 495 24.01 -16.90 31.09
CA ILE A 495 24.37 -15.55 31.55
C ILE A 495 23.17 -14.92 32.30
N PRO A 496 23.36 -14.34 33.51
CA PRO A 496 22.27 -13.71 34.25
C PRO A 496 21.62 -12.56 33.49
N PHE A 497 20.30 -12.58 33.39
CA PHE A 497 19.51 -11.62 32.62
C PHE A 497 19.79 -10.15 32.96
N GLY A 498 20.04 -9.84 34.24
CA GLY A 498 20.37 -8.48 34.68
C GLY A 498 21.65 -7.92 34.07
N THR A 499 22.66 -8.76 33.83
CA THR A 499 23.92 -8.34 33.20
C THR A 499 23.74 -8.01 31.73
N ILE A 500 22.89 -8.77 31.04
CA ILE A 500 22.53 -8.54 29.64
C ILE A 500 21.80 -7.20 29.51
N ILE A 501 20.80 -6.93 30.35
CA ILE A 501 20.06 -5.66 30.31
C ILE A 501 21.00 -4.46 30.49
N VAL A 502 21.93 -4.51 31.44
CA VAL A 502 22.87 -3.41 31.68
C VAL A 502 23.82 -3.23 30.49
N ALA A 503 24.34 -4.33 29.93
CA ALA A 503 25.19 -4.28 28.75
C ALA A 503 24.46 -3.69 27.53
N GLU A 504 23.23 -4.13 27.28
CA GLU A 504 22.41 -3.65 26.16
C GLU A 504 22.00 -2.18 26.34
N LEU A 505 21.66 -1.75 27.55
CA LEU A 505 21.41 -0.34 27.82
C LEU A 505 22.66 0.51 27.57
N LEU A 506 23.85 0.03 27.95
CA LEU A 506 25.10 0.72 27.64
C LEU A 506 25.33 0.79 26.14
N VAL A 507 25.13 -0.30 25.39
CA VAL A 507 25.22 -0.29 23.91
C VAL A 507 24.22 0.72 23.33
N TYR A 508 22.99 0.76 23.82
CA TYR A 508 21.98 1.73 23.38
C TYR A 508 22.44 3.18 23.59
N PHE A 509 22.91 3.51 24.79
CA PHE A 509 23.30 4.88 25.13
C PHE A 509 24.62 5.31 24.48
N ILE A 510 25.55 4.39 24.25
CA ILE A 510 26.88 4.67 23.70
C ILE A 510 26.88 4.63 22.16
N VAL A 511 26.08 3.76 21.55
CA VAL A 511 26.10 3.53 20.10
C VAL A 511 24.84 4.10 19.43
N PHE A 512 23.66 3.63 19.83
CA PHE A 512 22.42 3.95 19.12
C PHE A 512 21.93 5.38 19.35
N LEU A 513 21.90 5.86 20.59
CA LEU A 513 21.45 7.21 20.90
C LEU A 513 22.32 8.27 20.19
N PRO A 514 23.65 8.19 20.17
CA PRO A 514 24.47 9.13 19.42
C PRO A 514 24.23 9.07 17.90
N ILE A 515 24.03 7.88 17.33
CA ILE A 515 23.65 7.74 15.91
C ILE A 515 22.33 8.46 15.62
N ILE A 516 21.32 8.26 16.47
CA ILE A 516 20.00 8.88 16.33
C ILE A 516 20.11 10.41 16.40
N LEU A 517 20.86 10.94 17.37
CA LEU A 517 21.07 12.39 17.53
C LEU A 517 21.81 12.99 16.32
N TYR A 518 22.84 12.30 15.84
CA TYR A 518 23.59 12.70 14.66
C TYR A 518 22.70 12.84 13.42
N TYR A 519 21.88 11.82 13.13
CA TYR A 519 21.00 11.85 11.97
C TYR A 519 19.81 12.83 12.11
N ASP A 520 19.24 13.02 13.31
CA ASP A 520 18.22 14.09 13.53
C ASP A 520 18.82 15.47 13.24
N GLY A 521 20.06 15.71 13.71
CA GLY A 521 20.79 16.93 13.43
C GLY A 521 21.00 17.18 11.94
N LEU A 522 21.48 16.17 11.21
CA LEU A 522 21.73 16.27 9.78
C LEU A 522 20.47 16.46 8.94
N CYS A 523 19.39 15.72 9.24
CA CYS A 523 18.13 15.89 8.53
C CYS A 523 17.65 17.34 8.61
N ARG A 524 17.76 17.97 9.79
CA ARG A 524 17.40 19.38 9.99
C ARG A 524 18.31 20.34 9.23
N ILE A 525 19.61 20.06 9.17
CA ILE A 525 20.57 20.89 8.40
C ILE A 525 20.23 20.82 6.91
N PHE A 526 19.94 19.63 6.38
CA PHE A 526 19.63 19.45 4.96
C PHE A 526 18.32 20.10 4.54
N GLU A 527 17.28 20.01 5.37
CA GLU A 527 16.03 20.72 5.11
C GLU A 527 16.23 22.23 5.05
N LYS A 528 17.12 22.76 5.88
CA LYS A 528 17.45 24.19 5.90
C LYS A 528 18.25 24.63 4.67
N THR A 529 19.01 23.72 4.07
CA THR A 529 19.67 23.94 2.78
C THR A 529 18.79 23.58 1.58
N LYS A 530 17.47 23.48 1.77
CA LYS A 530 16.46 23.14 0.73
C LYS A 530 16.63 21.73 0.13
N ASN A 531 17.31 20.82 0.82
CA ASN A 531 17.42 19.41 0.46
C ASN A 531 16.46 18.55 1.28
N THR A 532 16.14 17.34 0.82
CA THR A 532 15.27 16.43 1.58
C THR A 532 16.05 15.75 2.70
N GLY A 533 15.58 15.85 3.95
CA GLY A 533 16.25 15.30 5.14
C GLY A 533 16.63 13.82 5.02
N ILE A 534 15.78 13.00 4.38
CA ILE A 534 16.02 11.56 4.15
C ILE A 534 17.33 11.24 3.43
N LEU A 535 17.89 12.17 2.66
CA LEU A 535 19.17 11.98 1.98
C LEU A 535 20.35 11.88 2.97
N ALA A 536 20.15 12.32 4.22
CA ALA A 536 21.12 12.10 5.30
C ALA A 536 21.34 10.61 5.58
N LEU A 537 20.40 9.72 5.26
CA LEU A 537 20.54 8.28 5.51
C LEU A 537 21.44 7.57 4.50
N ILE A 538 21.65 8.15 3.31
CA ILE A 538 22.49 7.55 2.27
C ILE A 538 23.93 8.06 2.50
N PRO A 539 24.89 7.23 2.94
CA PRO A 539 26.18 7.72 3.43
C PRO A 539 26.95 8.63 2.46
N TRP A 540 27.00 8.28 1.18
CA TRP A 540 27.71 9.04 0.15
C TRP A 540 27.02 10.36 -0.19
N VAL A 541 25.69 10.33 -0.34
CA VAL A 541 24.88 11.53 -0.62
C VAL A 541 24.90 12.46 0.57
N ARG A 542 24.84 11.92 1.80
CA ARG A 542 25.01 12.67 3.04
C ARG A 542 26.33 13.43 3.04
N ASN A 543 27.44 12.74 2.83
CA ASN A 543 28.76 13.38 2.84
C ASN A 543 28.83 14.48 1.77
N TYR A 544 28.38 14.20 0.53
CA TYR A 544 28.31 15.20 -0.53
C TYR A 544 27.50 16.45 -0.14
N LEU A 545 26.29 16.24 0.41
CA LEU A 545 25.42 17.33 0.85
C LEU A 545 26.01 18.10 2.03
N GLN A 546 26.80 17.48 2.90
CA GLN A 546 27.55 18.17 3.95
C GLN A 546 28.65 19.06 3.36
N PHE A 547 29.45 18.57 2.40
CA PHE A 547 30.44 19.40 1.71
C PHE A 547 29.78 20.60 1.01
N LYS A 548 28.67 20.36 0.32
CA LYS A 548 27.88 21.42 -0.33
C LYS A 548 27.28 22.39 0.69
N ALA A 549 26.75 21.89 1.80
CA ALA A 549 26.20 22.70 2.89
C ALA A 549 27.29 23.53 3.59
N ALA A 550 28.52 23.03 3.68
CA ALA A 550 29.68 23.76 4.20
C ALA A 550 30.23 24.81 3.22
N GLY A 551 29.82 24.77 1.95
CA GLY A 551 30.29 25.71 0.92
C GLY A 551 31.70 25.39 0.45
N MET A 552 32.12 24.13 0.56
CA MET A 552 33.43 23.69 0.11
C MET A 552 33.41 23.49 -1.42
N PRO A 553 34.52 23.80 -2.12
CA PRO A 553 34.66 23.50 -3.55
C PRO A 553 34.37 22.04 -3.88
N GLY A 554 33.81 21.77 -5.06
CA GLY A 554 33.40 20.42 -5.48
C GLY A 554 34.51 19.36 -5.43
N VAL A 555 35.79 19.76 -5.53
CA VAL A 555 36.98 18.89 -5.52
C VAL A 555 37.19 18.14 -4.19
N TRP A 556 36.70 18.70 -3.07
CA TRP A 556 36.92 18.09 -1.75
C TRP A 556 36.16 16.78 -1.54
N PHE A 557 35.00 16.61 -2.17
CA PHE A 557 34.20 15.39 -2.04
C PHE A 557 34.82 14.19 -2.77
N PRO A 558 35.25 14.30 -4.05
CA PRO A 558 36.04 13.26 -4.70
C PRO A 558 37.32 12.91 -3.94
N LEU A 559 38.04 13.92 -3.42
CA LEU A 559 39.23 13.67 -2.60
C LEU A 559 38.90 12.84 -1.35
N PHE A 560 37.83 13.19 -0.65
CA PHE A 560 37.34 12.40 0.49
C PHE A 560 36.97 10.96 0.08
N ILE A 561 36.28 10.76 -1.05
CA ILE A 561 35.96 9.43 -1.56
C ILE A 561 37.23 8.63 -1.85
N VAL A 562 38.20 9.21 -2.56
CA VAL A 562 39.47 8.55 -2.88
C VAL A 562 40.19 8.11 -1.61
N MET A 563 40.27 8.97 -0.59
CA MET A 563 40.90 8.62 0.69
C MET A 563 40.17 7.47 1.41
N ASN A 564 38.84 7.45 1.39
CA ASN A 564 38.06 6.36 1.97
C ASN A 564 38.18 5.04 1.18
N ILE A 565 38.30 5.11 -0.16
CA ILE A 565 38.59 3.93 -0.99
C ILE A 565 39.97 3.37 -0.67
N VAL A 566 40.99 4.21 -0.52
CA VAL A 566 42.34 3.77 -0.12
C VAL A 566 42.30 3.08 1.24
N LEU A 567 41.62 3.68 2.23
CA LEU A 567 41.46 3.08 3.56
C LEU A 567 40.72 1.72 3.50
N ALA A 568 39.60 1.64 2.78
CA ALA A 568 38.81 0.41 2.65
C ALA A 568 39.54 -0.69 1.85
N SER A 569 40.33 -0.29 0.86
CA SER A 569 41.14 -1.22 0.07
C SER A 569 42.20 -1.85 0.95
N VAL A 570 42.91 -1.05 1.76
CA VAL A 570 43.96 -1.58 2.64
C VAL A 570 43.40 -2.46 3.76
N SER A 571 42.25 -2.15 4.34
CA SER A 571 41.61 -3.04 5.34
C SER A 571 41.20 -4.41 4.78
N SER A 572 41.08 -4.53 3.45
CA SER A 572 40.69 -5.78 2.78
C SER A 572 41.88 -6.69 2.43
N PHE A 573 43.13 -6.22 2.55
CA PHE A 573 44.31 -7.03 2.29
C PHE A 573 44.78 -7.73 3.57
N SER A 574 44.40 -9.00 3.75
CA SER A 574 44.72 -9.83 4.92
C SER A 574 46.10 -10.52 4.87
N SER A 575 47.00 -10.16 3.95
CA SER A 575 48.26 -10.89 3.76
C SER A 575 49.47 -10.29 4.48
N GLU A 576 50.30 -11.16 5.08
CA GLU A 576 51.49 -10.86 5.89
C GLU A 576 52.59 -9.98 5.23
N LEU A 577 52.54 -9.74 3.92
CA LEU A 577 53.55 -8.97 3.16
C LEU A 577 53.18 -7.49 2.92
N VAL A 578 51.98 -7.07 3.33
CA VAL A 578 51.45 -5.72 3.13
C VAL A 578 51.95 -4.63 4.11
N PRO A 579 52.47 -4.90 5.33
CA PRO A 579 52.67 -3.84 6.33
C PRO A 579 53.68 -2.74 5.95
N ILE A 580 54.73 -3.04 5.16
CA ILE A 580 55.86 -2.10 5.01
C ILE A 580 55.52 -0.92 4.07
N VAL A 581 54.73 -1.16 3.02
CA VAL A 581 54.33 -0.11 2.06
C VAL A 581 52.93 0.43 2.36
N SER A 582 52.05 -0.37 2.96
CA SER A 582 50.68 0.07 3.23
C SER A 582 50.55 0.92 4.50
N LEU A 583 51.39 0.73 5.54
CA LEU A 583 51.28 1.53 6.77
C LEU A 583 51.44 3.04 6.52
N PRO A 584 52.46 3.51 5.78
CA PRO A 584 52.60 4.93 5.50
C PRO A 584 51.42 5.48 4.69
N LEU A 585 50.94 4.71 3.71
CA LEU A 585 49.81 5.12 2.87
C LEU A 585 48.49 5.19 3.68
N VAL A 586 48.25 4.21 4.56
CA VAL A 586 47.13 4.23 5.51
C VAL A 586 47.24 5.39 6.48
N GLY A 587 48.44 5.64 7.02
CA GLY A 587 48.70 6.76 7.91
C GLY A 587 48.38 8.10 7.25
N ILE A 588 48.87 8.31 6.03
CA ILE A 588 48.59 9.51 5.22
C ILE A 588 47.10 9.62 4.92
N ALA A 589 46.45 8.53 4.50
CA ALA A 589 45.02 8.54 4.20
C ALA A 589 44.16 8.82 5.45
N LEU A 590 44.54 8.26 6.62
CA LEU A 590 43.83 8.45 7.88
C LEU A 590 43.99 9.89 8.40
N ILE A 591 45.21 10.43 8.41
CA ILE A 591 45.47 11.82 8.77
C ILE A 591 44.77 12.77 7.79
N GLY A 592 44.88 12.51 6.49
CA GLY A 592 44.23 13.29 5.44
C GLY A 592 42.70 13.31 5.60
N ASN A 593 42.09 12.15 5.85
CA ASN A 593 40.65 12.03 6.09
C ASN A 593 40.24 12.77 7.37
N MET A 594 41.03 12.69 8.44
CA MET A 594 40.80 13.42 9.69
C MET A 594 40.87 14.94 9.48
N VAL A 595 41.87 15.44 8.75
CA VAL A 595 42.02 16.87 8.44
C VAL A 595 40.86 17.37 7.58
N ILE A 596 40.50 16.64 6.52
CA ILE A 596 39.35 16.97 5.67
C ILE A 596 38.07 17.02 6.51
N TRP A 597 37.87 16.05 7.40
CA TRP A 597 36.70 15.98 8.28
C TRP A 597 36.63 17.15 9.26
N ILE A 598 37.74 17.49 9.93
CA ILE A 598 37.81 18.63 10.85
C ILE A 598 37.54 19.94 10.08
N TYR A 599 38.16 20.11 8.92
CA TYR A 599 38.00 21.30 8.08
C TYR A 599 36.54 21.46 7.60
N LEU A 600 35.91 20.36 7.15
CA LEU A 600 34.50 20.32 6.79
C LEU A 600 33.61 20.81 7.94
N ASN A 601 33.84 20.31 9.15
CA ASN A 601 33.04 20.67 10.32
C ASN A 601 33.27 22.12 10.77
N ILE A 602 34.48 22.66 10.64
CA ILE A 602 34.77 24.08 10.88
C ILE A 602 34.05 24.95 9.85
N LYS A 603 34.13 24.62 8.56
CA LYS A 603 33.43 25.37 7.50
C LYS A 603 31.92 25.29 7.64
N LEU A 604 31.40 24.14 8.04
CA LEU A 604 29.98 24.00 8.34
C LEU A 604 29.57 24.90 9.52
N ALA A 605 30.34 24.93 10.61
CA ALA A 605 30.09 25.81 11.75
C ALA A 605 30.15 27.30 11.35
N GLU A 606 31.17 27.69 10.59
CA GLU A 606 31.37 29.06 10.10
C GLU A 606 30.19 29.53 9.23
N ARG A 607 29.71 28.66 8.32
CA ARG A 607 28.55 28.94 7.47
C ARG A 607 27.23 29.09 8.25
N PHE A 608 27.18 28.58 9.49
CA PHE A 608 26.06 28.76 10.40
C PHE A 608 26.36 29.75 11.52
N GLU A 609 27.35 30.63 11.32
CA GLU A 609 27.74 31.71 12.24
C GLU A 609 28.07 31.18 13.65
N LYS A 610 28.69 30.00 13.73
CA LYS A 610 29.17 29.41 14.98
C LYS A 610 30.68 29.59 15.12
N PRO A 611 31.19 29.75 16.36
CA PRO A 611 32.62 29.90 16.58
C PRO A 611 33.39 28.63 16.17
N ILE A 612 34.68 28.77 15.88
CA ILE A 612 35.55 27.66 15.44
C ILE A 612 35.56 26.50 16.47
N THR A 613 35.47 26.82 17.76
CA THR A 613 35.36 25.82 18.84
C THR A 613 34.13 24.93 18.70
N TYR A 614 33.04 25.45 18.12
CA TYR A 614 31.86 24.66 17.77
C TYR A 614 32.14 23.70 16.62
N GLY A 615 32.94 24.12 15.62
CA GLY A 615 33.44 23.27 14.54
C GLY A 615 34.28 22.10 15.03
N LEU A 616 35.13 22.32 16.04
CA LEU A 616 35.86 21.24 16.72
C LEU A 616 34.89 20.31 17.47
N GLY A 617 33.87 20.86 18.13
CA GLY A 617 32.79 20.09 18.75
C GLY A 617 32.04 19.20 17.75
N LEU A 618 31.77 19.68 16.55
CA LEU A 618 31.18 18.89 15.46
C LEU A 618 32.10 17.76 14.98
N ALA A 619 33.42 17.90 15.08
CA ALA A 619 34.36 16.87 14.68
C ALA A 619 34.49 15.75 15.73
N PHE A 620 34.62 16.10 17.01
CA PHE A 620 34.91 15.14 18.09
C PHE A 620 33.68 14.65 18.87
N LEU A 621 32.62 15.47 18.93
CA LEU A 621 31.36 15.18 19.63
C LEU A 621 30.19 15.34 18.65
N ALA A 622 30.37 14.83 17.43
CA ALA A 622 29.47 15.03 16.30
C ALA A 622 27.98 14.83 16.65
N PRO A 623 27.55 13.73 17.31
CA PRO A 623 26.15 13.50 17.65
C PRO A 623 25.45 14.66 18.36
N VAL A 624 26.12 15.23 19.37
CA VAL A 624 25.56 16.29 20.21
C VAL A 624 25.57 17.63 19.45
N PHE A 625 26.68 17.95 18.81
CA PHE A 625 26.84 19.23 18.12
C PHE A 625 26.01 19.30 16.83
N TYR A 626 25.90 18.23 16.05
CA TYR A 626 25.01 18.21 14.87
C TYR A 626 23.54 18.37 15.28
N PHE A 627 23.12 17.71 16.36
CA PHE A 627 21.77 17.86 16.90
C PHE A 627 21.48 19.30 17.36
N ILE A 628 22.40 19.90 18.13
CA ILE A 628 22.27 21.29 18.59
C ILE A 628 22.26 22.24 17.39
N LEU A 629 23.15 22.05 16.42
CA LEU A 629 23.25 22.89 15.22
C LEU A 629 21.94 22.86 14.45
N GLY A 630 21.46 21.65 14.14
CA GLY A 630 20.20 21.39 13.47
C GLY A 630 19.00 22.03 14.18
N ARG A 631 18.95 22.09 15.51
CA ARG A 631 17.83 22.72 16.26
C ARG A 631 18.00 24.22 16.48
N SER A 632 19.22 24.71 16.66
CA SER A 632 19.48 26.10 17.03
C SER A 632 19.00 27.09 15.97
N MET A 633 19.01 26.72 14.68
CA MET A 633 18.61 27.66 13.62
C MET A 633 17.09 27.92 13.54
N ASP A 634 16.25 27.16 14.26
CA ASP A 634 14.80 27.42 14.34
C ASP A 634 14.50 28.70 15.14
N ARG A 635 15.47 29.19 15.93
CA ARG A 635 15.41 30.45 16.68
C ARG A 635 15.90 31.64 15.87
N ALA A 636 16.98 31.50 15.10
CA ALA A 636 17.53 32.59 14.28
C ALA A 636 16.54 33.08 13.19
N LYS A 637 15.84 32.15 12.52
CA LYS A 637 14.79 32.47 11.53
C LYS A 637 13.58 33.24 12.09
N ARG A 638 13.38 33.28 13.41
CA ARG A 638 12.32 34.10 14.03
C ARG A 638 12.78 35.52 14.36
N LEU A 639 14.09 35.78 14.30
CA LEU A 639 14.71 37.04 14.71
C LEU A 639 15.28 37.83 13.52
N SER A 640 15.63 37.17 12.41
CA SER A 640 16.06 37.85 11.17
C SER A 640 14.89 38.02 10.20
N THR A 641 14.53 39.25 9.84
CA THR A 641 13.53 39.57 8.81
C THR A 641 14.06 39.40 7.38
N ASP A 642 15.36 39.18 7.21
CA ASP A 642 15.98 39.10 5.88
C ASP A 642 15.90 37.67 5.29
N PRO A 643 15.56 37.54 4.00
CA PRO A 643 15.56 36.26 3.33
C PRO A 643 16.99 35.69 3.26
N PRO A 644 17.19 34.38 3.47
CA PRO A 644 18.51 33.77 3.33
C PRO A 644 19.01 33.96 1.88
N PRO A 645 20.34 34.08 1.66
CA PRO A 645 20.91 34.25 0.33
C PRO A 645 20.40 33.16 -0.60
N GLU A 646 19.82 33.57 -1.73
CA GLU A 646 19.42 32.67 -2.79
C GLU A 646 20.65 31.97 -3.38
N PHE A 647 20.53 30.66 -3.59
CA PHE A 647 21.56 29.90 -4.29
C PHE A 647 21.43 30.19 -5.78
N ASP A 648 22.51 30.65 -6.41
CA ASP A 648 22.57 30.81 -7.86
C ASP A 648 22.51 29.43 -8.53
N ASP A 649 21.56 29.23 -9.44
CA ASP A 649 21.34 27.97 -10.15
C ASP A 649 22.46 27.65 -11.15
N ASP A 650 23.39 28.58 -11.39
CA ASP A 650 24.51 28.37 -12.33
C ASP A 650 25.58 27.39 -11.80
N ASP A 651 25.69 27.19 -10.48
CA ASP A 651 26.58 26.19 -9.86
C ASP A 651 26.07 24.74 -10.01
N LEU A 652 24.84 24.52 -10.50
CA LEU A 652 24.27 23.18 -10.71
C LEU A 652 24.59 22.60 -12.09
N LYS A 653 25.16 23.41 -13.00
CA LYS A 653 25.52 22.98 -14.37
C LYS A 653 27.00 22.61 -14.53
N SER A 654 27.85 22.88 -13.55
CA SER A 654 29.25 22.42 -13.46
C SER A 654 29.38 21.25 -12.50
#